data_AF-A0A938CN21-F1
#
_entry.id   AF-A0A938CN21-F1
#
_cell.length_a   1.000
_cell.length_b   1.000
_cell.length_c   1.000
_cell.angle_alpha   90.00
_cell.angle_beta   90.00
_cell.angle_gamma   90.00
#
_symmetry.space_group_name_H-M   'P 1'
#
loop_
_entity.id
_entity.type
_entity.pdbx_description
1 polymer ?
#
loop_
_entity_poly.entity_id
_entity_poly.type
_entity_poly.pdbx_seq_one_letter_code
_entity_poly.pdbx_strand_id
1 'polypeptide(L)'
;MKDLLGLALLLSVCAVAWAKTGRTYYTEERVTTARENVARYAWARATQHRILETGDAIRYYIGPVYTSADTFAAQSDEFIWLLQPTTEIDRTYDIGEHPNALCPVHGAEVKRFGPFNPWKIDPIGNPYQIQCPVGGEWYPSNRYDRGDLTSGEFPDDGKGCLYGGQRWHFLVEYAHMVYGSVVVPTLSSLSQAYLLTGDARYARKGCILLARLATQYPNYGWEGTSYPELEDRTARAYLKGGYHPHYTWKNGGMISDLIWECFLLERIAYAYDGLYEGFDDPEVLAFVRGKGLPVQTGSELREYIENYILRAGMVGLQRGMIHGNEGHHQACALALALVADDCGDRHPNSTDMVEYAYHGIGGAAYMLTNGLLRDGGGHESPGYNTIKLDFIRVAERMEELREAHPDHFSAERYPDLFAEPKVKELFGQYIDLLMLDRFLPPIGDTSNLSKPERMRDSWRRYSFIGPENLFAFGKYGDPRFARAATTYGGELPAGELWEPYPEDALRAALDDPASQIKRDSRLLDAYGVAILEGGEWPRNRALALNYSSTIGHRQSDQLAIWLYARGLELLPDLGYPRTWEYRGTFDSANLAHNTVTVNERDFTYPRFFRNGCRLFASAGGVHAVTAYHSPYIEGTKLGRDAELPCNLYERTVALVEVDADRFYVVDLFAVNGGERHDQSWHALYVPPQAPDLAWQAQPTGTLAG
;
A
#
# COMPACT_ATOMS: atom_id res chain seq x y z
N MET A 1 61.64 45.60 27.63
CA MET A 1 60.34 46.15 28.08
C MET A 1 59.55 46.54 26.86
N LYS A 2 58.30 46.06 26.78
CA LYS A 2 57.21 46.40 25.86
C LYS A 2 57.23 45.82 24.44
N ASP A 3 56.32 44.85 24.28
CA ASP A 3 55.25 44.73 23.26
C ASP A 3 55.62 44.65 21.77
N LEU A 4 55.18 43.57 21.09
CA LEU A 4 53.96 43.64 20.27
C LEU A 4 53.46 42.26 19.80
N LEU A 5 52.15 42.07 19.99
CA LEU A 5 51.25 41.12 19.35
C LEU A 5 51.49 40.93 17.83
N GLY A 6 51.41 39.68 17.38
CA GLY A 6 51.14 39.31 15.99
C GLY A 6 50.03 38.27 15.95
N LEU A 7 48.81 38.74 15.72
CA LEU A 7 47.58 37.96 15.56
C LEU A 7 47.60 37.29 14.18
N ALA A 8 47.75 35.97 14.11
CA ALA A 8 47.55 35.22 12.87
C ALA A 8 46.07 34.82 12.77
N LEU A 9 45.33 35.54 11.91
CA LEU A 9 43.96 35.24 11.54
C LEU A 9 43.96 33.97 10.67
N LEU A 10 43.73 32.80 11.28
CA LEU A 10 43.35 31.60 10.55
C LEU A 10 41.90 31.79 10.09
N LEU A 11 41.74 32.17 8.83
CA LEU A 11 40.49 32.00 8.09
C LEU A 11 40.22 30.48 8.02
N SER A 12 39.51 29.97 9.01
CA SER A 12 38.77 28.74 8.90
C SER A 12 37.73 28.96 7.81
N VAL A 13 38.01 28.45 6.61
CA VAL A 13 36.98 28.17 5.63
C VAL A 13 36.08 27.11 6.28
N CYS A 14 35.04 27.56 6.98
CA CYS A 14 33.96 26.69 7.37
C CYS A 14 33.44 26.08 6.06
N ALA A 15 33.50 24.75 5.97
CA ALA A 15 32.76 24.02 4.95
C ALA A 15 31.32 24.53 5.01
N VAL A 16 30.89 25.21 3.94
CA VAL A 16 29.50 25.64 3.81
C VAL A 16 28.71 24.34 3.72
N ALA A 17 27.94 24.03 4.75
CA ALA A 17 26.99 22.94 4.73
C ALA A 17 26.11 23.14 3.47
N TRP A 18 26.13 22.17 2.57
CA TRP A 18 25.25 22.15 1.40
C TRP A 18 23.85 21.84 1.91
N ALA A 19 23.14 22.89 2.33
CA ALA A 19 21.74 22.84 2.67
C ALA A 19 20.91 23.14 1.42
N LYS A 20 19.75 22.50 1.30
CA LYS A 20 18.78 22.72 0.22
C LYS A 20 18.61 24.20 -0.11
N THR A 21 18.87 24.58 -1.35
CA THR A 21 18.71 25.97 -1.84
C THR A 21 17.51 26.16 -2.78
N GLY A 22 16.82 25.08 -3.13
CA GLY A 22 15.75 25.08 -4.12
C GLY A 22 15.02 23.75 -4.18
N ARG A 23 14.11 23.64 -5.14
CA ARG A 23 13.41 22.38 -5.47
C ARG A 23 14.40 21.34 -5.97
N THR A 24 14.27 20.11 -5.48
CA THR A 24 15.16 18.99 -5.84
C THR A 24 14.39 17.85 -6.49
N TYR A 25 13.13 17.63 -6.10
CA TYR A 25 12.25 16.65 -6.76
C TYR A 25 11.53 17.27 -7.95
N TYR A 26 10.84 18.41 -7.77
CA TYR A 26 10.14 19.13 -8.84
C TYR A 26 11.07 20.14 -9.53
N THR A 27 12.08 19.64 -10.22
CA THR A 27 13.00 20.46 -11.02
C THR A 27 12.29 21.24 -12.11
N GLU A 28 12.92 22.31 -12.63
CA GLU A 28 12.39 23.08 -13.77
C GLU A 28 12.10 22.20 -14.99
N GLU A 29 12.95 21.21 -15.24
CA GLU A 29 12.78 20.24 -16.32
C GLU A 29 11.51 19.40 -16.12
N ARG A 30 11.29 18.84 -14.92
CA ARG A 30 10.08 18.07 -14.60
C ARG A 30 8.80 18.90 -14.72
N VAL A 31 8.84 20.16 -14.28
CA VAL A 31 7.69 21.08 -14.42
C VAL A 31 7.41 21.37 -15.90
N THR A 32 8.46 21.56 -16.70
CA THR A 32 8.33 21.76 -18.15
C THR A 32 7.73 20.52 -18.82
N THR A 33 8.29 19.33 -18.54
CA THR A 33 7.79 18.04 -19.02
C THR A 33 6.31 17.83 -18.66
N ALA A 34 5.91 18.17 -17.43
CA ALA A 34 4.51 18.07 -17.02
C ALA A 34 3.57 18.96 -17.84
N ARG A 35 3.97 20.20 -18.12
CA ARG A 35 3.18 21.12 -18.95
C ARG A 35 3.10 20.65 -20.41
N GLU A 36 4.18 20.11 -20.95
CA GLU A 36 4.20 19.51 -22.29
C GLU A 36 3.30 18.27 -22.35
N ASN A 37 3.36 17.40 -21.35
CA ASN A 37 2.49 16.24 -21.23
C ASN A 37 1.01 16.65 -21.22
N VAL A 38 0.63 17.67 -20.43
CA VAL A 38 -0.73 18.22 -20.41
C VAL A 38 -1.15 18.76 -21.78
N ALA A 39 -0.26 19.48 -22.48
CA ALA A 39 -0.56 19.99 -23.80
C ALA A 39 -0.80 18.85 -24.82
N ARG A 40 -0.03 17.76 -24.73
CA ARG A 40 -0.06 16.66 -25.71
C ARG A 40 -1.11 15.60 -25.42
N TYR A 41 -1.20 15.10 -24.18
CA TYR A 41 -1.90 13.86 -23.88
C TYR A 41 -3.23 14.03 -23.13
N ALA A 42 -4.23 13.23 -23.51
CA ALA A 42 -5.53 13.21 -22.84
C ALA A 42 -5.45 12.70 -21.39
N TRP A 43 -4.62 11.68 -21.13
CA TRP A 43 -4.42 11.17 -19.77
C TRP A 43 -3.77 12.22 -18.86
N ALA A 44 -2.84 13.03 -19.38
CA ALA A 44 -2.19 14.09 -18.60
C ALA A 44 -3.16 15.22 -18.27
N ARG A 45 -4.04 15.61 -19.21
CA ARG A 45 -5.15 16.53 -18.93
C ARG A 45 -6.14 15.98 -17.90
N ALA A 46 -6.42 14.67 -17.94
CA ALA A 46 -7.26 14.03 -16.92
C ALA A 46 -6.59 14.08 -15.54
N THR A 47 -5.26 13.88 -15.46
CA THR A 47 -4.49 14.04 -14.22
C THR A 47 -4.49 15.49 -13.74
N GLN A 48 -4.31 16.48 -14.62
CA GLN A 48 -4.42 17.91 -14.28
C GLN A 48 -5.81 18.25 -13.75
N HIS A 49 -6.87 17.82 -14.44
CA HIS A 49 -8.26 18.02 -14.01
C HIS A 49 -8.52 17.36 -12.65
N ARG A 50 -7.93 16.18 -12.39
CA ARG A 50 -7.97 15.56 -11.07
C ARG A 50 -7.30 16.45 -10.01
N ILE A 51 -6.12 16.96 -10.28
CA ILE A 51 -5.37 17.81 -9.33
C ILE A 51 -6.14 19.11 -9.04
N LEU A 52 -6.65 19.79 -10.07
CA LEU A 52 -7.27 21.10 -9.94
C LEU A 52 -8.71 21.03 -9.45
N GLU A 53 -9.54 20.16 -10.05
CA GLU A 53 -11.00 20.28 -9.98
C GLU A 53 -11.66 19.18 -9.15
N THR A 54 -11.25 17.91 -9.27
CA THR A 54 -11.96 16.79 -8.61
C THR A 54 -11.31 16.29 -7.32
N GLY A 55 -9.98 16.27 -7.25
CA GLY A 55 -9.22 15.69 -6.15
C GLY A 55 -9.11 14.18 -6.22
N ASP A 56 -8.38 13.62 -5.26
CA ASP A 56 -8.26 12.19 -4.99
C ASP A 56 -9.49 11.66 -4.26
N ALA A 57 -9.98 10.49 -4.70
CA ALA A 57 -10.96 9.73 -3.94
C ALA A 57 -10.35 9.20 -2.65
N ILE A 58 -11.15 9.21 -1.58
CA ILE A 58 -10.75 8.65 -0.29
C ILE A 58 -10.70 7.12 -0.42
N ARG A 59 -9.50 6.53 -0.43
CA ARG A 59 -9.31 5.08 -0.68
C ARG A 59 -9.72 4.18 0.49
N TYR A 60 -9.61 4.66 1.72
CA TYR A 60 -9.79 3.82 2.92
C TYR A 60 -11.05 4.12 3.73
N TYR A 61 -11.70 5.26 3.46
CA TYR A 61 -12.85 5.74 4.20
C TYR A 61 -13.96 6.23 3.27
N ILE A 62 -15.13 6.49 3.85
CA ILE A 62 -16.26 7.01 3.09
C ILE A 62 -16.26 8.53 3.23
N GLY A 63 -16.50 9.24 2.13
CA GLY A 63 -16.57 10.68 2.15
C GLY A 63 -16.56 11.24 0.74
N PRO A 64 -16.74 12.55 0.62
CA PRO A 64 -16.77 13.18 -0.67
C PRO A 64 -15.38 13.28 -1.32
N VAL A 65 -15.38 13.31 -2.65
CA VAL A 65 -14.20 13.48 -3.48
C VAL A 65 -14.00 14.98 -3.73
N TYR A 66 -13.38 15.70 -2.79
CA TYR A 66 -13.11 17.14 -2.94
C TYR A 66 -11.68 17.57 -2.57
N THR A 67 -10.67 16.69 -2.56
CA THR A 67 -9.26 17.07 -2.28
C THR A 67 -8.59 17.82 -3.43
N SER A 68 -9.39 18.51 -4.24
CA SER A 68 -8.94 19.30 -5.38
C SER A 68 -8.34 20.61 -4.93
N ALA A 69 -7.35 21.08 -5.69
CA ALA A 69 -6.66 22.32 -5.38
C ALA A 69 -7.62 23.51 -5.38
N ASP A 70 -8.58 23.58 -6.32
CA ASP A 70 -9.54 24.68 -6.41
C ASP A 70 -10.47 24.76 -5.19
N THR A 71 -10.98 23.60 -4.75
CA THR A 71 -11.88 23.54 -3.60
C THR A 71 -11.21 24.08 -2.34
N PHE A 72 -9.95 23.66 -2.09
CA PHE A 72 -9.21 24.06 -0.89
C PHE A 72 -8.57 25.45 -1.03
N ALA A 73 -8.18 25.87 -2.22
CA ALA A 73 -7.72 27.23 -2.49
C ALA A 73 -8.81 28.28 -2.23
N ALA A 74 -10.07 27.93 -2.43
CA ALA A 74 -11.23 28.79 -2.17
C ALA A 74 -11.54 28.98 -0.67
N GLN A 75 -10.99 28.14 0.21
CA GLN A 75 -11.26 28.24 1.65
C GLN A 75 -10.43 29.35 2.32
N SER A 76 -10.84 29.79 3.51
CA SER A 76 -10.08 30.79 4.27
C SER A 76 -8.75 30.23 4.78
N ASP A 77 -7.76 31.11 5.03
CA ASP A 77 -6.49 30.70 5.64
C ASP A 77 -6.70 30.05 7.01
N GLU A 78 -7.68 30.55 7.78
CA GLU A 78 -8.06 29.98 9.07
C GLU A 78 -8.59 28.54 8.92
N PHE A 79 -9.44 28.29 7.92
CA PHE A 79 -9.93 26.95 7.64
C PHE A 79 -8.77 26.01 7.31
N ILE A 80 -7.86 26.44 6.43
CA ILE A 80 -6.70 25.64 6.05
C ILE A 80 -5.79 25.37 7.24
N TRP A 81 -5.63 26.33 8.15
CA TRP A 81 -4.93 26.13 9.41
C TRP A 81 -5.63 25.13 10.35
N LEU A 82 -6.95 25.08 10.38
CA LEU A 82 -7.70 24.15 11.24
C LEU A 82 -7.91 22.76 10.61
N LEU A 83 -7.65 22.62 9.31
CA LEU A 83 -7.85 21.39 8.55
C LEU A 83 -7.01 20.23 9.09
N GLN A 84 -5.75 20.49 9.45
CA GLN A 84 -4.93 19.51 10.17
C GLN A 84 -5.33 19.50 11.65
N PRO A 85 -5.93 18.39 12.14
CA PRO A 85 -6.41 18.32 13.51
C PRO A 85 -5.28 18.43 14.53
N THR A 86 -5.60 18.99 15.70
CA THR A 86 -4.68 18.98 16.85
C THR A 86 -4.29 17.54 17.19
N THR A 87 -3.03 17.32 17.56
CA THR A 87 -2.54 16.04 18.11
C THR A 87 -2.77 15.89 19.62
N GLU A 88 -3.50 16.83 20.23
CA GLU A 88 -4.05 16.65 21.59
C GLU A 88 -5.24 15.67 21.60
N ILE A 89 -5.94 15.56 20.48
CA ILE A 89 -6.88 14.46 20.21
C ILE A 89 -6.03 13.21 20.03
N ASP A 90 -6.34 12.17 20.79
CA ASP A 90 -5.63 10.90 20.70
C ASP A 90 -5.78 10.29 19.29
N ARG A 91 -4.84 9.43 18.89
CA ARG A 91 -4.84 8.78 17.57
C ARG A 91 -5.22 7.31 17.60
N THR A 92 -5.30 6.76 18.81
CA THR A 92 -5.71 5.39 19.09
C THR A 92 -6.74 5.40 20.21
N TYR A 93 -7.55 4.36 20.27
CA TYR A 93 -8.47 4.06 21.36
C TYR A 93 -8.26 2.63 21.83
N ASP A 94 -8.78 2.28 23.01
CA ASP A 94 -8.73 0.90 23.49
C ASP A 94 -9.66 0.03 22.65
N ILE A 95 -9.07 -0.82 21.81
CA ILE A 95 -9.80 -1.71 20.89
C ILE A 95 -10.61 -2.75 21.66
N GLY A 96 -10.25 -3.05 22.92
CA GLY A 96 -11.04 -3.92 23.79
C GLY A 96 -12.35 -3.30 24.28
N GLU A 97 -12.42 -1.98 24.35
CA GLU A 97 -13.61 -1.22 24.79
C GLU A 97 -14.45 -0.69 23.62
N HIS A 98 -13.86 -0.60 22.43
CA HIS A 98 -14.52 -0.09 21.23
C HIS A 98 -14.73 -1.20 20.18
N PRO A 99 -15.93 -1.78 20.08
CA PRO A 99 -16.22 -2.76 19.04
C PRO A 99 -16.05 -2.10 17.65
N ASN A 100 -15.23 -2.71 16.80
CA ASN A 100 -14.89 -2.15 15.49
C ASN A 100 -16.16 -1.89 14.66
N ALA A 101 -16.21 -0.71 14.03
CA ALA A 101 -17.25 -0.32 13.09
C ALA A 101 -18.69 -0.46 13.63
N LEU A 102 -18.98 0.04 14.84
CA LEU A 102 -20.35 0.17 15.37
C LEU A 102 -20.80 1.64 15.48
N CYS A 103 -22.11 1.87 15.53
CA CYS A 103 -22.72 3.16 15.83
C CYS A 103 -23.48 3.12 17.17
N PRO A 104 -23.47 4.19 17.98
CA PRO A 104 -24.20 4.23 19.27
C PRO A 104 -25.71 4.08 19.12
N VAL A 105 -26.27 4.48 17.97
CA VAL A 105 -27.72 4.41 17.69
C VAL A 105 -28.07 3.20 16.83
N HIS A 106 -27.28 2.92 15.79
CA HIS A 106 -27.59 1.90 14.77
C HIS A 106 -26.81 0.59 14.93
N GLY A 107 -25.96 0.47 15.96
CA GLY A 107 -25.21 -0.75 16.26
C GLY A 107 -24.39 -1.25 15.08
N ALA A 108 -24.49 -2.55 14.77
CA ALA A 108 -23.75 -3.21 13.70
C ALA A 108 -24.32 -2.99 12.28
N GLU A 109 -25.47 -2.32 12.13
CA GLU A 109 -26.06 -2.08 10.81
C GLU A 109 -25.11 -1.29 9.91
N VAL A 110 -24.29 -0.40 10.48
CA VAL A 110 -23.30 0.40 9.76
C VAL A 110 -22.25 -0.45 9.03
N LYS A 111 -21.98 -1.69 9.49
CA LYS A 111 -21.01 -2.61 8.84
C LYS A 111 -21.39 -2.97 7.40
N ARG A 112 -22.65 -2.76 6.98
CA ARG A 112 -23.07 -2.93 5.58
C ARG A 112 -22.42 -1.92 4.61
N PHE A 113 -21.99 -0.76 5.12
CA PHE A 113 -21.35 0.29 4.34
C PHE A 113 -19.83 0.20 4.36
N GLY A 114 -19.27 -0.27 5.49
CA GLY A 114 -17.85 -0.51 5.64
C GLY A 114 -17.61 -1.42 6.84
N PRO A 115 -17.06 -2.64 6.68
CA PRO A 115 -16.84 -3.54 7.80
C PRO A 115 -15.71 -3.09 8.73
N PHE A 116 -14.81 -2.23 8.25
CA PHE A 116 -13.65 -1.71 8.97
C PHE A 116 -13.87 -0.29 9.49
N ASN A 117 -14.29 0.63 8.61
CA ASN A 117 -14.66 1.99 8.98
C ASN A 117 -15.87 2.43 8.14
N PRO A 118 -17.07 2.49 8.75
CA PRO A 118 -18.31 2.78 8.02
C PRO A 118 -18.64 4.28 7.98
N TRP A 119 -17.82 5.12 8.60
CA TRP A 119 -18.15 6.51 8.84
C TRP A 119 -17.89 7.38 7.61
N LYS A 120 -18.71 8.42 7.43
CA LYS A 120 -18.43 9.47 6.44
C LYS A 120 -17.82 10.71 7.09
N ILE A 121 -16.96 11.42 6.37
CA ILE A 121 -16.47 12.75 6.79
C ILE A 121 -16.84 13.82 5.76
N ASP A 122 -17.01 15.07 6.20
CA ASP A 122 -17.13 16.25 5.35
C ASP A 122 -16.42 17.43 6.03
N PRO A 123 -15.09 17.56 5.89
CA PRO A 123 -14.34 18.58 6.65
C PRO A 123 -14.70 20.03 6.33
N ILE A 124 -15.33 20.29 5.18
CA ILE A 124 -15.75 21.65 4.78
C ILE A 124 -17.10 21.98 5.42
N GLY A 125 -18.11 21.12 5.25
CA GLY A 125 -19.45 21.37 5.80
C GLY A 125 -19.57 21.06 7.29
N ASN A 126 -18.88 20.02 7.75
CA ASN A 126 -18.99 19.43 9.08
C ASN A 126 -17.59 19.12 9.67
N PRO A 127 -16.75 20.16 9.90
CA PRO A 127 -15.42 19.98 10.48
C PRO A 127 -15.52 19.35 11.87
N TYR A 128 -14.58 18.44 12.17
CA TYR A 128 -14.50 17.69 13.42
C TYR A 128 -15.72 16.81 13.71
N GLN A 129 -16.39 16.32 12.67
CA GLN A 129 -17.50 15.39 12.82
C GLN A 129 -17.43 14.23 11.81
N ILE A 130 -17.94 13.07 12.22
CA ILE A 130 -18.19 11.89 11.40
C ILE A 130 -19.71 11.66 11.27
N GLN A 131 -20.16 11.15 10.12
CA GLN A 131 -21.56 10.89 9.86
C GLN A 131 -21.84 9.38 9.86
N CYS A 132 -22.91 8.98 10.55
CA CYS A 132 -23.48 7.65 10.42
C CYS A 132 -24.13 7.47 9.04
N PRO A 133 -23.77 6.45 8.26
CA PRO A 133 -24.36 6.21 6.95
C PRO A 133 -25.79 5.63 7.03
N VAL A 134 -26.25 5.16 8.20
CA VAL A 134 -27.59 4.58 8.39
C VAL A 134 -28.63 5.68 8.60
N GLY A 135 -28.49 6.50 9.65
CA GLY A 135 -29.46 7.55 9.98
C GLY A 135 -29.07 8.96 9.51
N GLY A 136 -27.82 9.18 9.08
CA GLY A 136 -27.34 10.48 8.60
C GLY A 136 -26.97 11.48 9.70
N GLU A 137 -27.03 11.08 10.96
CA GLU A 137 -26.62 11.89 12.10
C GLU A 137 -25.10 12.10 12.15
N TRP A 138 -24.70 13.26 12.69
CA TRP A 138 -23.30 13.67 12.84
C TRP A 138 -22.85 13.55 14.29
N TYR A 139 -21.66 13.01 14.48
CA TYR A 139 -21.00 12.83 15.76
C TYR A 139 -19.62 13.49 15.76
N PRO A 140 -19.15 14.07 16.87
CA PRO A 140 -19.94 14.27 18.07
C PRO A 140 -21.01 15.36 17.86
N SER A 141 -21.92 15.53 18.82
CA SER A 141 -22.98 16.53 18.74
C SER A 141 -22.50 17.97 19.01
N ASN A 142 -21.38 18.12 19.72
CA ASN A 142 -20.77 19.42 20.02
C ASN A 142 -19.95 19.94 18.84
N ARG A 143 -19.75 21.27 18.80
CA ARG A 143 -18.90 21.94 17.79
C ARG A 143 -17.49 22.14 18.30
N TYR A 144 -16.69 21.07 18.25
CA TYR A 144 -15.28 21.09 18.69
C TYR A 144 -14.46 22.17 17.96
N ASP A 145 -14.72 22.37 16.66
CA ASP A 145 -14.11 23.42 15.84
C ASP A 145 -14.39 24.85 16.35
N ARG A 146 -15.39 25.03 17.21
CA ARG A 146 -15.81 26.30 17.81
C ARG A 146 -15.52 26.37 19.31
N GLY A 147 -14.77 25.40 19.85
CA GLY A 147 -14.44 25.32 21.27
C GLY A 147 -15.58 24.83 22.17
N ASP A 148 -16.67 24.32 21.59
CA ASP A 148 -17.73 23.65 22.35
C ASP A 148 -17.35 22.18 22.57
N LEU A 149 -17.21 21.77 23.83
CA LEU A 149 -16.73 20.45 24.23
C LEU A 149 -17.82 19.56 24.86
N THR A 150 -19.00 20.10 25.14
CA THR A 150 -19.96 19.44 26.05
C THR A 150 -21.41 19.43 25.57
N SER A 151 -21.74 20.16 24.50
CA SER A 151 -23.14 20.29 24.09
C SER A 151 -23.69 19.10 23.29
N GLY A 152 -25.00 18.88 23.43
CA GLY A 152 -25.76 17.86 22.71
C GLY A 152 -25.77 16.48 23.37
N GLU A 153 -26.37 15.50 22.71
CA GLU A 153 -26.57 14.14 23.26
C GLU A 153 -25.29 13.29 23.26
N PHE A 154 -24.39 13.54 22.30
CA PHE A 154 -23.17 12.77 22.08
C PHE A 154 -21.92 13.67 22.09
N PRO A 155 -21.62 14.39 23.19
CA PRO A 155 -20.48 15.28 23.24
C PRO A 155 -19.16 14.49 23.32
N ASP A 156 -18.15 14.92 22.58
CA ASP A 156 -16.77 14.41 22.62
C ASP A 156 -15.81 15.60 22.76
N ASP A 157 -14.95 15.54 23.77
CA ASP A 157 -13.95 16.57 24.10
C ASP A 157 -12.55 16.23 23.55
N GLY A 158 -12.44 15.15 22.78
CA GLY A 158 -11.19 14.60 22.25
C GLY A 158 -10.71 13.37 23.03
N LYS A 159 -11.34 13.05 24.17
CA LYS A 159 -11.12 11.83 24.97
C LYS A 159 -12.26 10.82 24.86
N GLY A 160 -13.23 11.06 23.97
CA GLY A 160 -14.35 10.20 23.68
C GLY A 160 -15.62 10.55 24.46
N CYS A 161 -16.76 10.20 23.87
CA CYS A 161 -18.10 10.37 24.40
C CYS A 161 -18.54 9.14 25.22
N LEU A 162 -18.98 9.32 26.46
CA LEU A 162 -19.58 8.24 27.25
C LEU A 162 -21.09 8.16 26.97
N TYR A 163 -21.55 7.09 26.32
CA TYR A 163 -22.96 6.87 26.03
C TYR A 163 -23.34 5.40 26.21
N GLY A 164 -24.45 5.13 26.90
CA GLY A 164 -24.92 3.76 27.12
C GLY A 164 -23.96 2.86 27.91
N GLY A 165 -23.09 3.44 28.75
CA GLY A 165 -22.06 2.71 29.49
C GLY A 165 -20.81 2.35 28.67
N GLN A 166 -20.76 2.77 27.41
CA GLN A 166 -19.62 2.56 26.50
C GLN A 166 -19.00 3.90 26.09
N ARG A 167 -17.69 3.91 25.87
CA ARG A 167 -16.97 5.08 25.35
C ARG A 167 -16.88 5.00 23.81
N TRP A 168 -17.19 6.11 23.15
CA TRP A 168 -17.19 6.26 21.70
C TRP A 168 -16.17 7.33 21.30
N HIS A 169 -15.35 7.08 20.28
CA HIS A 169 -14.20 7.94 19.95
C HIS A 169 -14.37 8.69 18.63
N PHE A 170 -15.39 9.53 18.52
CA PHE A 170 -15.77 10.19 17.26
C PHE A 170 -14.69 11.13 16.74
N LEU A 171 -14.06 11.92 17.62
CA LEU A 171 -13.02 12.85 17.22
C LEU A 171 -11.70 12.16 16.86
N VAL A 172 -11.40 11.02 17.50
CA VAL A 172 -10.22 10.20 17.15
C VAL A 172 -10.39 9.63 15.74
N GLU A 173 -11.56 9.06 15.45
CA GLU A 173 -11.92 8.56 14.13
C GLU A 173 -11.83 9.66 13.07
N TYR A 174 -12.48 10.81 13.30
CA TYR A 174 -12.38 11.97 12.41
C TYR A 174 -10.93 12.36 12.14
N ALA A 175 -10.12 12.50 13.19
CA ALA A 175 -8.77 13.01 13.05
C ALA A 175 -7.86 12.05 12.27
N HIS A 176 -8.03 10.74 12.50
CA HIS A 176 -7.33 9.71 11.75
C HIS A 176 -7.73 9.71 10.26
N MET A 177 -9.05 9.78 9.97
CA MET A 177 -9.57 9.81 8.61
C MET A 177 -9.10 11.04 7.83
N VAL A 178 -9.20 12.24 8.44
CA VAL A 178 -8.86 13.52 7.79
C VAL A 178 -7.38 13.64 7.47
N TYR A 179 -6.49 13.13 8.32
CA TYR A 179 -5.05 13.18 8.06
C TYR A 179 -4.68 12.46 6.75
N GLY A 180 -5.00 11.16 6.66
CA GLY A 180 -4.60 10.34 5.52
C GLY A 180 -5.39 10.59 4.25
N SER A 181 -6.62 11.10 4.36
CA SER A 181 -7.55 11.18 3.23
C SER A 181 -7.91 12.59 2.78
N VAL A 182 -7.51 13.60 3.54
CA VAL A 182 -7.81 15.00 3.19
C VAL A 182 -6.57 15.87 3.31
N VAL A 183 -5.89 15.92 4.46
CA VAL A 183 -4.73 16.81 4.68
C VAL A 183 -3.60 16.49 3.70
N VAL A 184 -3.11 15.26 3.67
CA VAL A 184 -1.97 14.87 2.81
C VAL A 184 -2.33 14.90 1.31
N PRO A 185 -3.51 14.43 0.88
CA PRO A 185 -3.96 14.63 -0.50
C PRO A 185 -4.08 16.10 -0.90
N THR A 186 -4.67 16.95 -0.05
CA THR A 186 -4.78 18.40 -0.31
C THR A 186 -3.41 19.06 -0.42
N LEU A 187 -2.43 18.70 0.42
CA LEU A 187 -1.05 19.15 0.28
C LEU A 187 -0.47 18.77 -1.09
N SER A 188 -0.69 17.52 -1.53
CA SER A 188 -0.24 17.06 -2.84
C SER A 188 -0.88 17.87 -3.97
N SER A 189 -2.21 18.05 -3.93
CA SER A 189 -2.96 18.77 -4.96
C SER A 189 -2.56 20.25 -5.04
N LEU A 190 -2.45 20.95 -3.90
CA LEU A 190 -2.06 22.36 -3.86
C LEU A 190 -0.63 22.57 -4.38
N SER A 191 0.32 21.72 -3.97
CA SER A 191 1.71 21.77 -4.42
C SER A 191 1.80 21.55 -5.94
N GLN A 192 1.16 20.50 -6.45
CA GLN A 192 1.17 20.18 -7.89
C GLN A 192 0.42 21.23 -8.73
N ALA A 193 -0.71 21.76 -8.23
CA ALA A 193 -1.45 22.82 -8.90
C ALA A 193 -0.63 24.10 -9.04
N TYR A 194 0.10 24.48 -7.98
CA TYR A 194 1.01 25.61 -8.02
C TYR A 194 2.08 25.42 -9.11
N LEU A 195 2.73 24.26 -9.17
CA LEU A 195 3.75 23.99 -10.18
C LEU A 195 3.20 24.02 -11.61
N LEU A 196 2.01 23.45 -11.84
CA LEU A 196 1.39 23.43 -13.16
C LEU A 196 0.98 24.83 -13.64
N THR A 197 0.46 25.66 -12.75
CA THR A 197 -0.25 26.91 -13.11
C THR A 197 0.51 28.19 -12.79
N GLY A 198 1.40 28.17 -11.80
CA GLY A 198 2.02 29.36 -11.20
C GLY A 198 1.09 30.20 -10.32
N ASP A 199 -0.14 29.77 -10.04
CA ASP A 199 -1.08 30.55 -9.21
C ASP A 199 -0.67 30.50 -7.73
N ALA A 200 -0.27 31.66 -7.21
CA ALA A 200 0.21 31.84 -5.84
C ALA A 200 -0.84 31.47 -4.76
N ARG A 201 -2.15 31.43 -5.10
CA ARG A 201 -3.19 31.02 -4.15
C ARG A 201 -2.97 29.58 -3.68
N TYR A 202 -2.58 28.69 -4.57
CA TYR A 202 -2.29 27.30 -4.21
C TYR A 202 -1.06 27.20 -3.31
N ALA A 203 0.01 27.93 -3.65
CA ALA A 203 1.23 27.98 -2.84
C ALA A 203 0.93 28.45 -1.42
N ARG A 204 0.23 29.58 -1.28
CA ARG A 204 -0.15 30.13 0.03
C ARG A 204 -0.91 29.12 0.90
N LYS A 205 -1.96 28.47 0.35
CA LYS A 205 -2.73 27.48 1.12
C LYS A 205 -1.86 26.28 1.48
N GLY A 206 -1.04 25.79 0.55
CA GLY A 206 -0.13 24.67 0.77
C GLY A 206 0.86 24.97 1.90
N CYS A 207 1.50 26.15 1.87
CA CYS A 207 2.46 26.58 2.90
C CYS A 207 1.80 26.74 4.27
N ILE A 208 0.57 27.29 4.36
CA ILE A 208 -0.17 27.40 5.63
C ILE A 208 -0.51 26.02 6.19
N LEU A 209 -1.00 25.10 5.35
CA LEU A 209 -1.33 23.74 5.77
C LEU A 209 -0.10 22.97 6.25
N LEU A 210 1.02 23.12 5.55
CA LEU A 210 2.27 22.47 5.92
C LEU A 210 2.88 23.06 7.19
N ALA A 211 2.82 24.38 7.37
CA ALA A 211 3.21 25.04 8.61
C ALA A 211 2.36 24.54 9.79
N ARG A 212 1.05 24.42 9.61
CA ARG A 212 0.17 23.81 10.61
C ARG A 212 0.61 22.39 10.92
N LEU A 213 0.82 21.56 9.90
CA LEU A 213 1.26 20.18 10.06
C LEU A 213 2.55 20.11 10.88
N ALA A 214 3.54 20.96 10.60
CA ALA A 214 4.80 21.00 11.35
C ALA A 214 4.60 21.36 12.84
N THR A 215 3.57 22.16 13.19
CA THR A 215 3.25 22.40 14.63
C THR A 215 2.69 21.17 15.34
N GLN A 216 2.07 20.25 14.60
CA GLN A 216 1.36 19.08 15.12
C GLN A 216 2.17 17.79 14.98
N TYR A 217 3.12 17.74 14.04
CA TYR A 217 3.83 16.52 13.70
C TYR A 217 4.59 15.97 14.92
N PRO A 218 4.36 14.69 15.29
CA PRO A 218 5.09 14.03 16.36
C PRO A 218 6.58 13.88 16.04
N ASN A 219 7.39 13.58 17.05
CA ASN A 219 8.77 13.14 16.89
C ASN A 219 9.09 12.16 18.03
N TYR A 220 10.11 11.33 17.83
CA TYR A 220 10.57 10.37 18.84
C TYR A 220 11.82 10.88 19.54
N GLY A 221 11.77 12.09 20.09
CA GLY A 221 12.89 12.78 20.73
C GLY A 221 14.06 13.09 19.79
N TRP A 222 15.01 13.90 20.28
CA TRP A 222 16.17 14.38 19.51
C TRP A 222 17.52 13.92 20.07
N GLU A 223 17.49 13.05 21.08
CA GLU A 223 18.70 12.48 21.67
C GLU A 223 19.53 11.76 20.61
N GLY A 224 20.84 12.03 20.60
CA GLY A 224 21.78 11.47 19.64
C GLY A 224 21.74 12.11 18.25
N THR A 225 20.98 13.19 18.05
CA THR A 225 20.93 13.97 16.80
C THR A 225 21.63 15.32 16.95
N SER A 226 21.72 16.09 15.87
CA SER A 226 22.20 17.47 15.90
C SER A 226 21.19 18.49 16.49
N TYR A 227 20.03 18.05 16.98
CA TYR A 227 18.91 18.90 17.43
C TYR A 227 18.43 18.66 18.88
N PRO A 228 19.30 18.35 19.86
CA PRO A 228 18.87 17.91 21.20
C PRO A 228 18.02 18.93 21.96
N GLU A 229 18.03 20.20 21.55
CA GLU A 229 17.27 21.31 22.14
C GLU A 229 15.83 21.44 21.63
N LEU A 230 15.48 20.77 20.53
CA LEU A 230 14.13 20.85 19.98
C LEU A 230 13.12 20.13 20.89
N GLU A 231 11.87 20.60 20.86
CA GLU A 231 10.77 20.03 21.64
C GLU A 231 10.56 18.53 21.32
N ASP A 232 10.56 17.70 22.36
CA ASP A 232 10.12 16.29 22.29
C ASP A 232 8.60 16.23 22.20
N ARG A 233 8.09 15.55 21.16
CA ARG A 233 6.67 15.38 20.88
C ARG A 233 6.23 13.92 20.86
N THR A 234 6.97 13.03 21.53
CA THR A 234 6.66 11.59 21.58
C THR A 234 5.24 11.31 22.08
N ALA A 235 4.74 12.11 23.03
CA ALA A 235 3.39 11.99 23.57
C ALA A 235 2.26 12.27 22.55
N ARG A 236 2.59 12.85 21.38
CA ARG A 236 1.66 13.16 20.28
C ARG A 236 1.57 12.03 19.25
N ALA A 237 2.47 11.05 19.33
CA ALA A 237 2.60 9.96 18.36
C ALA A 237 1.46 8.93 18.49
N TYR A 238 1.23 8.17 17.41
CA TYR A 238 0.11 7.22 17.27
C TYR A 238 -0.02 6.28 18.48
N LEU A 239 1.05 5.52 18.79
CA LEU A 239 1.09 4.65 19.98
C LEU A 239 1.81 5.28 21.19
N LYS A 240 2.23 6.55 21.11
CA LYS A 240 2.96 7.26 22.20
C LYS A 240 4.18 6.50 22.76
N GLY A 241 4.86 5.72 21.91
CA GLY A 241 5.99 4.86 22.30
C GLY A 241 5.62 3.50 22.88
N GLY A 242 4.33 3.15 22.91
CA GLY A 242 3.81 1.84 23.29
C GLY A 242 3.70 0.86 22.12
N TYR A 243 3.05 -0.28 22.40
CA TYR A 243 2.77 -1.34 21.44
C TYR A 243 1.29 -1.43 21.14
N HIS A 244 0.95 -1.81 19.91
CA HIS A 244 -0.43 -2.07 19.55
C HIS A 244 -0.96 -3.29 20.34
N PRO A 245 -2.19 -3.24 20.90
CA PRO A 245 -2.70 -4.30 21.78
C PRO A 245 -2.88 -5.66 21.09
N HIS A 246 -3.32 -5.68 19.82
CA HIS A 246 -3.45 -6.92 19.04
C HIS A 246 -2.19 -7.30 18.24
N TYR A 247 -1.58 -6.33 17.56
CA TYR A 247 -0.37 -6.54 16.76
C TYR A 247 0.86 -6.14 17.59
N THR A 248 1.24 -6.95 18.56
CA THR A 248 2.31 -6.62 19.53
C THR A 248 3.70 -6.42 18.93
N TRP A 249 3.90 -6.72 17.64
CA TRP A 249 5.11 -6.36 16.90
C TRP A 249 5.09 -4.90 16.41
N LYS A 250 3.91 -4.28 16.29
CA LYS A 250 3.78 -2.87 15.93
C LYS A 250 4.05 -2.01 17.16
N ASN A 251 5.14 -1.26 17.11
CA ASN A 251 5.39 -0.11 17.96
C ASN A 251 5.41 1.16 17.10
N GLY A 252 5.27 2.31 17.72
CA GLY A 252 5.51 3.57 17.03
C GLY A 252 4.32 4.17 16.25
N GLY A 253 4.62 4.74 15.08
CA GLY A 253 3.72 5.58 14.26
C GLY A 253 3.85 7.07 14.56
N MET A 254 3.54 7.95 13.60
CA MET A 254 3.57 9.40 13.81
C MET A 254 2.16 9.92 14.03
N ILE A 255 1.57 10.61 13.04
CA ILE A 255 0.15 10.96 13.12
C ILE A 255 -0.71 9.72 12.80
N SER A 256 -0.24 8.87 11.89
CA SER A 256 -0.82 7.57 11.56
C SER A 256 0.04 6.41 12.07
N ASP A 257 -0.38 5.16 11.84
CA ASP A 257 0.43 4.01 12.23
C ASP A 257 1.75 3.94 11.45
N LEU A 258 2.72 3.19 11.96
CA LEU A 258 4.07 3.06 11.40
C LEU A 258 4.10 2.69 9.90
N ILE A 259 3.10 1.94 9.42
CA ILE A 259 3.05 1.51 8.01
C ILE A 259 2.56 2.66 7.14
N TRP A 260 1.41 3.26 7.50
CA TRP A 260 0.78 4.28 6.65
C TRP A 260 1.60 5.56 6.61
N GLU A 261 2.31 5.84 7.70
CA GLU A 261 3.17 7.01 7.75
C GLU A 261 4.27 6.98 6.69
N CYS A 262 4.71 5.80 6.24
CA CYS A 262 5.72 5.68 5.18
C CYS A 262 5.32 6.46 3.92
N PHE A 263 4.14 6.16 3.36
CA PHE A 263 3.68 6.78 2.12
C PHE A 263 2.99 8.13 2.33
N LEU A 264 2.54 8.45 3.56
CA LEU A 264 2.04 9.79 3.88
C LEU A 264 3.20 10.79 3.98
N LEU A 265 4.27 10.43 4.69
CA LEU A 265 5.46 11.26 4.82
C LEU A 265 6.19 11.46 3.48
N GLU A 266 6.25 10.43 2.64
CA GLU A 266 6.76 10.55 1.27
C GLU A 266 6.02 11.65 0.49
N ARG A 267 4.68 11.63 0.51
CA ARG A 267 3.85 12.66 -0.15
C ARG A 267 4.05 14.06 0.46
N ILE A 268 4.18 14.15 1.78
CA ILE A 268 4.44 15.41 2.49
C ILE A 268 5.79 16.00 2.08
N ALA A 269 6.83 15.17 1.95
CA ALA A 269 8.16 15.59 1.52
C ALA A 269 8.13 16.18 0.10
N TYR A 270 7.48 15.50 -0.85
CA TYR A 270 7.32 16.06 -2.20
C TYR A 270 6.46 17.33 -2.20
N ALA A 271 5.41 17.40 -1.39
CA ALA A 271 4.59 18.61 -1.30
C ALA A 271 5.41 19.81 -0.78
N TYR A 272 6.26 19.61 0.25
CA TYR A 272 7.23 20.59 0.73
C TYR A 272 8.14 21.08 -0.40
N ASP A 273 8.71 20.15 -1.16
CA ASP A 273 9.57 20.47 -2.29
C ASP A 273 8.85 21.35 -3.32
N GLY A 274 7.66 20.95 -3.78
CA GLY A 274 6.92 21.73 -4.78
C GLY A 274 6.45 23.11 -4.30
N LEU A 275 6.43 23.35 -2.98
CA LEU A 275 6.06 24.62 -2.35
C LEU A 275 7.25 25.49 -1.94
N TYR A 276 8.49 25.06 -2.24
CA TYR A 276 9.71 25.64 -1.68
C TYR A 276 9.81 27.18 -1.82
N GLU A 277 9.39 27.73 -2.96
CA GLU A 277 9.38 29.19 -3.23
C GLU A 277 8.23 29.92 -2.51
N GLY A 278 7.13 29.23 -2.22
CA GLY A 278 5.94 29.81 -1.58
C GLY A 278 6.15 30.23 -0.13
N PHE A 279 7.18 29.69 0.55
CA PHE A 279 7.46 30.04 1.95
C PHE A 279 7.99 31.48 2.14
N ASP A 280 8.44 32.13 1.07
CA ASP A 280 8.89 33.53 1.10
C ASP A 280 7.71 34.53 0.96
N ASP A 281 6.47 34.05 0.78
CA ASP A 281 5.27 34.89 0.71
C ASP A 281 5.06 35.69 2.02
N PRO A 282 5.08 37.04 1.98
CA PRO A 282 4.86 37.88 3.15
C PRO A 282 3.52 37.63 3.85
N GLU A 283 2.47 37.24 3.13
CA GLU A 283 1.17 36.94 3.71
C GLU A 283 1.17 35.63 4.49
N VAL A 284 1.87 34.60 3.98
CA VAL A 284 2.11 33.34 4.72
C VAL A 284 2.89 33.65 5.99
N LEU A 285 3.99 34.40 5.91
CA LEU A 285 4.82 34.76 7.06
C LEU A 285 4.06 35.59 8.10
N ALA A 286 3.22 36.54 7.66
CA ALA A 286 2.35 37.29 8.55
C ALA A 286 1.34 36.37 9.26
N PHE A 287 0.71 35.47 8.51
CA PHE A 287 -0.29 34.55 9.06
C PHE A 287 0.30 33.60 10.11
N VAL A 288 1.40 32.91 9.79
CA VAL A 288 2.00 31.92 10.72
C VAL A 288 2.59 32.58 11.98
N ARG A 289 3.13 33.81 11.87
CA ARG A 289 3.52 34.60 13.04
C ARG A 289 2.32 34.99 13.90
N GLY A 290 1.20 35.34 13.27
CA GLY A 290 -0.07 35.57 13.96
C GLY A 290 -0.58 34.33 14.72
N LYS A 291 -0.18 33.13 14.28
CA LYS A 291 -0.44 31.85 14.98
C LYS A 291 0.60 31.50 16.05
N GLY A 292 1.62 32.34 16.24
CA GLY A 292 2.65 32.18 17.26
C GLY A 292 3.85 31.35 16.83
N LEU A 293 4.06 31.09 15.53
CA LEU A 293 5.27 30.39 15.09
C LEU A 293 6.50 31.29 15.27
N PRO A 294 7.61 30.75 15.82
CA PRO A 294 8.82 31.52 16.12
C PRO A 294 9.69 31.70 14.87
N VAL A 295 9.14 32.28 13.79
CA VAL A 295 9.81 32.46 12.50
C VAL A 295 9.64 33.88 11.98
N GLN A 296 10.66 34.44 11.35
CA GLN A 296 10.68 35.78 10.77
C GLN A 296 10.82 35.79 9.25
N THR A 297 11.50 34.79 8.70
CA THR A 297 11.83 34.71 7.27
C THR A 297 11.32 33.40 6.68
N GLY A 298 11.21 33.33 5.35
CA GLY A 298 10.87 32.09 4.66
C GLY A 298 11.88 30.97 4.92
N SER A 299 13.17 31.32 5.05
CA SER A 299 14.21 30.36 5.43
C SER A 299 14.03 29.78 6.83
N GLU A 300 13.63 30.59 7.82
CA GLU A 300 13.32 30.09 9.16
C GLU A 300 12.06 29.22 9.17
N LEU A 301 11.06 29.53 8.34
CA LEU A 301 9.87 28.68 8.18
C LEU A 301 10.21 27.33 7.52
N ARG A 302 11.07 27.35 6.49
CA ARG A 302 11.62 26.13 5.87
C ARG A 302 12.39 25.29 6.89
N GLU A 303 13.32 25.88 7.63
CA GLU A 303 14.08 25.16 8.67
C GLU A 303 13.14 24.58 9.75
N TYR A 304 12.10 25.30 10.16
CA TYR A 304 11.11 24.79 11.11
C TYR A 304 10.40 23.53 10.55
N ILE A 305 9.97 23.56 9.29
CA ILE A 305 9.30 22.44 8.63
C ILE A 305 10.26 21.27 8.42
N GLU A 306 11.47 21.54 7.96
CA GLU A 306 12.52 20.54 7.76
C GLU A 306 12.84 19.82 9.06
N ASN A 307 13.00 20.56 10.17
CA ASN A 307 13.25 19.96 11.47
C ASN A 307 12.05 19.15 11.95
N TYR A 308 10.87 19.76 12.04
CA TYR A 308 9.71 19.12 12.70
C TYR A 308 8.95 18.10 11.85
N ILE A 309 9.19 18.03 10.53
CA ILE A 309 8.59 17.01 9.67
C ILE A 309 9.67 16.10 9.09
N LEU A 310 10.60 16.64 8.28
CA LEU A 310 11.53 15.80 7.52
C LEU A 310 12.51 15.08 8.45
N ARG A 311 13.25 15.83 9.29
CA ARG A 311 14.22 15.26 10.24
C ARG A 311 13.53 14.44 11.32
N ALA A 312 12.36 14.87 11.81
CA ALA A 312 11.53 14.06 12.72
C ALA A 312 11.17 12.70 12.11
N GLY A 313 10.79 12.69 10.83
CA GLY A 313 10.52 11.49 10.06
C GLY A 313 11.75 10.60 9.85
N MET A 314 12.91 11.19 9.55
CA MET A 314 14.19 10.47 9.44
C MET A 314 14.57 9.77 10.75
N VAL A 315 14.41 10.46 11.89
CA VAL A 315 14.57 9.85 13.22
C VAL A 315 13.57 8.72 13.42
N GLY A 316 12.30 8.93 13.03
CA GLY A 316 11.26 7.90 13.06
C GLY A 316 11.63 6.64 12.27
N LEU A 317 12.18 6.79 11.07
CA LEU A 317 12.66 5.70 10.23
C LEU A 317 13.83 4.95 10.90
N GLN A 318 14.88 5.66 11.33
CA GLN A 318 16.06 5.07 11.97
C GLN A 318 15.72 4.30 13.26
N ARG A 319 14.71 4.77 14.01
CA ARG A 319 14.22 4.12 15.24
C ARG A 319 13.19 3.02 14.99
N GLY A 320 12.81 2.76 13.73
CA GLY A 320 11.79 1.78 13.36
C GLY A 320 10.35 2.18 13.73
N MET A 321 10.13 3.45 14.07
CA MET A 321 8.80 3.99 14.41
C MET A 321 7.99 4.36 13.16
N ILE A 322 8.66 4.50 12.02
CA ILE A 322 8.08 4.48 10.67
C ILE A 322 8.65 3.24 10.00
N HIS A 323 7.80 2.25 9.72
CA HIS A 323 8.22 0.99 9.15
C HIS A 323 7.02 0.28 8.52
N GLY A 324 7.11 0.03 7.22
CA GLY A 324 6.06 -0.61 6.42
C GLY A 324 6.57 -1.86 5.70
N ASN A 325 5.71 -2.44 4.87
CA ASN A 325 6.12 -3.50 3.96
C ASN A 325 7.34 -3.09 3.11
N GLU A 326 8.13 -4.09 2.71
CA GLU A 326 9.35 -3.86 1.94
C GLU A 326 9.07 -3.13 0.63
N GLY A 327 9.64 -1.93 0.50
CA GLY A 327 9.40 -0.96 -0.56
C GLY A 327 8.93 0.39 -0.01
N HIS A 328 8.06 0.38 1.00
CA HIS A 328 7.44 1.60 1.54
C HIS A 328 8.43 2.52 2.26
N HIS A 329 9.11 2.00 3.27
CA HIS A 329 9.96 2.80 4.16
C HIS A 329 11.29 3.17 3.48
N GLN A 330 11.75 2.35 2.52
CA GLN A 330 12.86 2.66 1.63
C GLN A 330 12.48 3.82 0.70
N ALA A 331 11.32 3.78 0.04
CA ALA A 331 10.87 4.87 -0.84
C ALA A 331 10.74 6.19 -0.06
N CYS A 332 10.18 6.13 1.15
CA CYS A 332 10.09 7.27 2.06
C CYS A 332 11.47 7.83 2.43
N ALA A 333 12.43 6.97 2.81
CA ALA A 333 13.79 7.39 3.14
C ALA A 333 14.49 8.09 1.95
N LEU A 334 14.37 7.53 0.74
CA LEU A 334 14.97 8.13 -0.46
C LEU A 334 14.29 9.45 -0.85
N ALA A 335 12.96 9.56 -0.68
CA ALA A 335 12.25 10.82 -0.87
C ALA A 335 12.74 11.89 0.13
N LEU A 336 12.89 11.54 1.41
CA LEU A 336 13.44 12.43 2.42
C LEU A 336 14.89 12.82 2.14
N ALA A 337 15.72 11.89 1.67
CA ALA A 337 17.10 12.16 1.29
C ALA A 337 17.19 13.15 0.13
N LEU A 338 16.42 12.92 -0.94
CA LEU A 338 16.39 13.80 -2.10
C LEU A 338 15.83 15.17 -1.76
N VAL A 339 14.74 15.22 -1.00
CA VAL A 339 14.08 16.48 -0.66
C VAL A 339 14.95 17.31 0.28
N ALA A 340 15.52 16.70 1.33
CA ALA A 340 16.36 17.43 2.29
C ALA A 340 17.69 17.90 1.71
N ASP A 341 18.22 17.15 0.72
CA ASP A 341 19.41 17.54 -0.06
C ASP A 341 20.60 18.02 0.80
N ASP A 342 20.90 17.24 1.85
CA ASP A 342 21.92 17.59 2.85
C ASP A 342 22.87 16.42 3.04
N CYS A 343 24.10 16.60 2.56
CA CYS A 343 25.21 15.67 2.76
C CYS A 343 26.27 16.24 3.73
N GLY A 344 25.92 17.26 4.51
CA GLY A 344 26.79 17.91 5.50
C GLY A 344 26.78 17.23 6.87
N ASP A 345 27.29 17.92 7.89
CA ASP A 345 27.53 17.37 9.23
C ASP A 345 26.28 17.36 10.16
N ARG A 346 25.11 17.81 9.69
CA ARG A 346 23.87 17.88 10.49
C ARG A 346 23.07 16.58 10.38
N HIS A 347 23.09 15.75 11.42
CA HIS A 347 22.48 14.42 11.40
C HIS A 347 21.11 14.35 12.13
N PRO A 348 20.15 13.51 11.65
CA PRO A 348 20.27 12.67 10.46
C PRO A 348 20.18 13.47 9.15
N ASN A 349 20.96 13.10 8.14
CA ASN A 349 21.08 13.76 6.85
C ASN A 349 20.66 12.86 5.66
N SER A 350 20.85 13.31 4.42
CA SER A 350 20.52 12.53 3.22
C SER A 350 21.37 11.26 3.08
N THR A 351 22.65 11.33 3.45
CA THR A 351 23.56 10.17 3.47
C THR A 351 23.09 9.11 4.46
N ASP A 352 22.62 9.52 5.64
CA ASP A 352 22.06 8.60 6.64
C ASP A 352 20.80 7.88 6.14
N MET A 353 19.96 8.58 5.37
CA MET A 353 18.75 8.00 4.80
C MET A 353 19.02 7.04 3.65
N VAL A 354 20.00 7.35 2.78
CA VAL A 354 20.45 6.42 1.75
C VAL A 354 21.07 5.18 2.38
N GLU A 355 21.91 5.35 3.39
CA GLU A 355 22.52 4.24 4.13
C GLU A 355 21.45 3.40 4.85
N TYR A 356 20.50 4.04 5.52
CA TYR A 356 19.35 3.39 6.15
C TYR A 356 18.58 2.53 5.14
N ALA A 357 18.28 3.08 3.96
CA ALA A 357 17.46 2.42 2.96
C ALA A 357 18.16 1.22 2.31
N TYR A 358 19.47 1.32 2.02
CA TYR A 358 20.21 0.26 1.32
C TYR A 358 20.79 -0.80 2.26
N HIS A 359 21.42 -0.37 3.36
CA HIS A 359 22.24 -1.24 4.21
C HIS A 359 21.79 -1.27 5.68
N GLY A 360 20.98 -0.31 6.11
CA GLY A 360 20.32 -0.30 7.41
C GLY A 360 19.09 -1.21 7.45
N ILE A 361 18.09 -0.82 8.24
CA ILE A 361 16.82 -1.55 8.38
C ILE A 361 16.11 -1.71 7.03
N GLY A 362 16.30 -0.76 6.10
CA GLY A 362 15.66 -0.79 4.78
C GLY A 362 16.18 -1.90 3.86
N GLY A 363 17.43 -2.34 3.98
CA GLY A 363 17.94 -3.52 3.28
C GLY A 363 17.75 -3.59 1.76
N ALA A 364 17.56 -2.47 1.06
CA ALA A 364 17.21 -2.45 -0.37
C ALA A 364 18.25 -3.18 -1.23
N ALA A 365 19.53 -3.10 -0.85
CA ALA A 365 20.64 -3.67 -1.61
C ALA A 365 20.54 -5.19 -1.83
N TYR A 366 19.77 -5.89 -0.98
CA TYR A 366 19.62 -7.34 -1.03
C TYR A 366 18.16 -7.81 -1.12
N MET A 367 17.18 -6.92 -0.92
CA MET A 367 15.76 -7.29 -0.84
C MET A 367 15.29 -7.95 -2.13
N LEU A 368 15.38 -7.32 -3.30
CA LEU A 368 14.88 -7.92 -4.55
C LEU A 368 15.66 -9.18 -4.92
N THR A 369 16.97 -9.18 -4.69
CA THR A 369 17.84 -10.34 -5.00
C THR A 369 17.52 -11.55 -4.12
N ASN A 370 17.14 -11.38 -2.85
CA ASN A 370 16.89 -12.50 -1.94
C ASN A 370 15.40 -12.77 -1.67
N GLY A 371 14.55 -11.76 -1.84
CA GLY A 371 13.12 -11.78 -1.56
C GLY A 371 12.26 -12.25 -2.73
N LEU A 372 12.84 -12.34 -3.93
CA LEU A 372 12.20 -12.89 -5.13
C LEU A 372 12.70 -14.29 -5.47
N LEU A 373 11.77 -15.14 -5.83
CA LEU A 373 11.94 -16.46 -6.40
C LEU A 373 12.33 -16.37 -7.88
N ARG A 374 12.71 -17.50 -8.48
CA ARG A 374 13.30 -17.52 -9.84
C ARG A 374 12.34 -17.07 -10.94
N ASP A 375 11.04 -17.19 -10.71
CA ASP A 375 9.95 -16.79 -11.61
C ASP A 375 9.35 -15.42 -11.23
N GLY A 376 10.06 -14.62 -10.43
CA GLY A 376 9.62 -13.30 -9.98
C GLY A 376 8.71 -13.31 -8.76
N GLY A 377 8.25 -14.49 -8.33
CA GLY A 377 7.45 -14.70 -7.13
C GLY A 377 8.05 -14.11 -5.86
N GLY A 378 7.33 -13.24 -5.16
CA GLY A 378 7.73 -12.85 -3.83
C GLY A 378 7.52 -13.94 -2.79
N HIS A 379 7.99 -13.67 -1.58
CA HIS A 379 7.76 -14.53 -0.43
C HIS A 379 6.32 -14.45 0.13
N GLU A 380 5.47 -13.53 -0.35
CA GLU A 380 4.09 -13.29 0.12
C GLU A 380 3.03 -13.60 -0.96
N SER A 381 1.75 -13.36 -0.64
CA SER A 381 0.63 -13.49 -1.58
C SER A 381 0.82 -12.60 -2.83
N PRO A 382 0.18 -12.93 -3.97
CA PRO A 382 0.35 -12.18 -5.20
C PRO A 382 0.00 -10.68 -5.05
N GLY A 383 -1.00 -10.36 -4.22
CA GLY A 383 -1.39 -9.00 -3.90
C GLY A 383 -0.30 -8.25 -3.12
N TYR A 384 0.21 -8.82 -2.02
CA TYR A 384 1.27 -8.17 -1.22
C TYR A 384 2.64 -8.17 -1.89
N ASN A 385 2.86 -9.03 -2.88
CA ASN A 385 4.06 -8.96 -3.70
C ASN A 385 4.08 -7.71 -4.61
N THR A 386 2.94 -7.08 -4.89
CA THR A 386 2.91 -5.84 -5.70
C THR A 386 3.64 -4.70 -5.03
N ILE A 387 3.73 -4.70 -3.69
CA ILE A 387 4.44 -3.68 -2.93
C ILE A 387 5.93 -3.63 -3.30
N LYS A 388 6.51 -4.74 -3.79
CA LYS A 388 7.93 -4.79 -4.18
C LYS A 388 8.19 -3.92 -5.41
N LEU A 389 7.15 -3.52 -6.15
CA LEU A 389 7.24 -2.54 -7.23
C LEU A 389 7.50 -1.12 -6.70
N ASP A 390 7.28 -0.84 -5.41
CA ASP A 390 7.66 0.44 -4.81
C ASP A 390 9.18 0.67 -4.81
N PHE A 391 9.99 -0.39 -4.97
CA PHE A 391 11.42 -0.25 -5.22
C PHE A 391 11.74 0.46 -6.54
N ILE A 392 10.78 0.60 -7.47
CA ILE A 392 10.93 1.49 -8.64
C ILE A 392 11.22 2.91 -8.16
N ARG A 393 10.44 3.43 -7.21
CA ARG A 393 10.65 4.76 -6.63
C ARG A 393 12.00 4.84 -5.91
N VAL A 394 12.41 3.79 -5.20
CA VAL A 394 13.73 3.72 -4.54
C VAL A 394 14.86 3.82 -5.57
N ALA A 395 14.77 3.08 -6.68
CA ALA A 395 15.78 3.07 -7.72
C ALA A 395 15.85 4.42 -8.43
N GLU A 396 14.73 4.99 -8.87
CA GLU A 396 14.68 6.28 -9.54
C GLU A 396 15.23 7.41 -8.66
N ARG A 397 14.80 7.48 -7.39
CA ARG A 397 15.32 8.49 -6.45
C ARG A 397 16.81 8.30 -6.14
N MET A 398 17.31 7.06 -6.13
CA MET A 398 18.74 6.80 -5.96
C MET A 398 19.55 7.30 -7.17
N GLU A 399 19.06 7.12 -8.39
CA GLU A 399 19.71 7.67 -9.59
C GLU A 399 19.77 9.21 -9.53
N GLU A 400 18.68 9.87 -9.14
CA GLU A 400 18.61 11.34 -8.96
C GLU A 400 19.61 11.83 -7.90
N LEU A 401 19.65 11.16 -6.73
CA LEU A 401 20.62 11.47 -5.69
C LEU A 401 22.05 11.28 -6.17
N ARG A 402 22.33 10.22 -6.94
CA ARG A 402 23.65 9.96 -7.49
C ARG A 402 24.07 11.00 -8.52
N GLU A 403 23.14 11.46 -9.36
CA GLU A 403 23.41 12.54 -10.30
C GLU A 403 23.70 13.87 -9.59
N ALA A 404 22.95 14.18 -8.54
CA ALA A 404 23.15 15.39 -7.74
C ALA A 404 24.43 15.35 -6.89
N HIS A 405 24.76 14.20 -6.30
CA HIS A 405 25.87 14.02 -5.36
C HIS A 405 26.76 12.80 -5.70
N PRO A 406 27.45 12.81 -6.85
CA PRO A 406 28.21 11.64 -7.33
C PRO A 406 29.37 11.24 -6.39
N ASP A 407 29.92 12.19 -5.65
CA ASP A 407 31.01 11.94 -4.69
C ASP A 407 30.53 11.24 -3.40
N HIS A 408 29.23 11.30 -3.10
CA HIS A 408 28.64 10.67 -1.91
C HIS A 408 28.04 9.30 -2.20
N PHE A 409 27.52 9.09 -3.41
CA PHE A 409 26.66 7.94 -3.71
C PHE A 409 27.20 7.07 -4.85
N SER A 410 28.19 6.21 -4.56
CA SER A 410 28.75 5.32 -5.57
C SER A 410 27.79 4.20 -5.98
N ALA A 411 27.80 3.83 -7.27
CA ALA A 411 27.04 2.68 -7.79
C ALA A 411 27.54 1.33 -7.25
N GLU A 412 28.78 1.26 -6.77
CA GLU A 412 29.32 0.05 -6.12
C GLU A 412 28.66 -0.17 -4.74
N ARG A 413 28.47 0.89 -3.96
CA ARG A 413 27.85 0.80 -2.63
C ARG A 413 26.32 0.78 -2.72
N TYR A 414 25.75 1.54 -3.65
CA TYR A 414 24.30 1.67 -3.84
C TYR A 414 23.94 1.19 -5.25
N PRO A 415 23.88 -0.14 -5.47
CA PRO A 415 23.70 -0.72 -6.78
C PRO A 415 22.30 -0.47 -7.33
N ASP A 416 22.19 -0.50 -8.66
CA ASP A 416 20.91 -0.50 -9.35
C ASP A 416 20.12 -1.78 -9.01
N LEU A 417 19.00 -1.58 -8.31
CA LEU A 417 18.15 -2.64 -7.77
C LEU A 417 17.50 -3.51 -8.86
N PHE A 418 17.41 -3.01 -10.09
CA PHE A 418 16.80 -3.69 -11.24
C PHE A 418 17.83 -4.16 -12.27
N ALA A 419 19.13 -4.12 -11.95
CA ALA A 419 20.18 -4.62 -12.85
C ALA A 419 20.22 -6.16 -12.92
N GLU A 420 19.86 -6.84 -11.82
CA GLU A 420 19.88 -8.30 -11.74
C GLU A 420 18.81 -8.92 -12.65
N PRO A 421 19.16 -9.80 -13.61
CA PRO A 421 18.21 -10.35 -14.57
C PRO A 421 16.97 -11.02 -13.94
N LYS A 422 17.11 -11.63 -12.76
CA LYS A 422 15.98 -12.23 -12.04
C LYS A 422 14.89 -11.22 -11.67
N VAL A 423 15.25 -9.96 -11.40
CA VAL A 423 14.29 -8.92 -10.97
C VAL A 423 13.33 -8.55 -12.10
N LYS A 424 13.75 -8.73 -13.36
CA LYS A 424 12.85 -8.62 -14.53
C LYS A 424 11.62 -9.52 -14.40
N GLU A 425 11.79 -10.71 -13.82
CA GLU A 425 10.70 -11.67 -13.69
C GLU A 425 9.62 -11.21 -12.70
N LEU A 426 9.89 -10.24 -11.80
CA LEU A 426 8.83 -9.64 -10.97
C LEU A 426 7.67 -9.12 -11.82
N PHE A 427 7.98 -8.48 -12.95
CA PHE A 427 6.98 -7.97 -13.90
C PHE A 427 6.39 -9.11 -14.74
N GLY A 428 7.24 -10.04 -15.19
CA GLY A 428 6.84 -11.23 -15.95
C GLY A 428 5.81 -12.08 -15.21
N GLN A 429 6.00 -12.26 -13.90
CA GLN A 429 5.10 -13.02 -13.03
C GLN A 429 3.66 -12.50 -13.09
N TYR A 430 3.44 -11.18 -13.16
CA TYR A 430 2.10 -10.59 -13.22
C TYR A 430 1.46 -10.66 -14.60
N ILE A 431 2.25 -10.91 -15.65
CA ILE A 431 1.73 -11.42 -16.90
C ILE A 431 1.31 -12.86 -16.64
N ASP A 432 2.21 -13.73 -16.19
CA ASP A 432 2.02 -15.18 -16.18
C ASP A 432 1.03 -15.70 -15.14
N LEU A 433 0.76 -14.99 -14.05
CA LEU A 433 -0.25 -15.40 -13.05
C LEU A 433 -1.70 -15.22 -13.53
N LEU A 434 -1.96 -14.42 -14.56
CA LEU A 434 -3.33 -14.08 -14.93
C LEU A 434 -4.08 -15.23 -15.63
N MET A 435 -5.16 -15.67 -15.01
CA MET A 435 -6.13 -16.60 -15.60
C MET A 435 -7.24 -15.83 -16.30
N LEU A 436 -7.62 -16.29 -17.50
CA LEU A 436 -8.60 -15.64 -18.36
C LEU A 436 -8.29 -14.14 -18.60
N ASP A 437 -7.01 -13.77 -18.56
CA ASP A 437 -6.55 -12.38 -18.67
C ASP A 437 -7.20 -11.43 -17.64
N ARG A 438 -7.57 -11.94 -16.46
CA ARG A 438 -8.25 -11.12 -15.45
C ARG A 438 -7.90 -11.49 -14.03
N PHE A 439 -8.00 -12.77 -13.70
CA PHE A 439 -7.99 -13.24 -12.32
C PHE A 439 -6.57 -13.60 -11.90
N LEU A 440 -6.17 -13.16 -10.71
CA LEU A 440 -5.05 -13.77 -10.00
C LEU A 440 -5.57 -14.98 -9.22
N PRO A 441 -4.76 -16.02 -9.02
CA PRO A 441 -5.11 -17.06 -8.06
C PRO A 441 -5.17 -16.39 -6.66
N PRO A 442 -6.24 -16.60 -5.88
CA PRO A 442 -6.41 -15.99 -4.56
C PRO A 442 -5.57 -16.74 -3.50
N ILE A 443 -4.26 -16.85 -3.76
CA ILE A 443 -3.28 -17.43 -2.85
C ILE A 443 -3.01 -16.44 -1.72
N GLY A 444 -3.20 -16.86 -0.48
CA GLY A 444 -3.07 -16.00 0.70
C GLY A 444 -4.03 -14.80 0.70
N ASP A 445 -3.66 -13.73 1.40
CA ASP A 445 -4.45 -12.50 1.45
C ASP A 445 -4.38 -11.81 0.07
N THR A 446 -5.28 -12.18 -0.86
CA THR A 446 -5.38 -11.68 -2.24
C THR A 446 -6.80 -11.94 -2.78
N SER A 447 -7.24 -11.09 -3.72
CA SER A 447 -8.61 -11.12 -4.28
C SER A 447 -9.68 -10.80 -3.22
N ASN A 448 -10.93 -10.68 -3.65
CA ASN A 448 -12.07 -10.50 -2.75
C ASN A 448 -13.26 -11.27 -3.30
N LEU A 449 -14.01 -11.92 -2.41
CA LEU A 449 -15.29 -12.49 -2.77
C LEU A 449 -16.23 -11.38 -3.26
N SER A 450 -16.65 -11.48 -4.52
CA SER A 450 -17.55 -10.53 -5.17
C SER A 450 -18.81 -11.23 -5.66
N LYS A 451 -19.87 -10.45 -5.89
CA LYS A 451 -21.09 -10.97 -6.50
C LYS A 451 -20.71 -11.61 -7.85
N PRO A 452 -21.15 -12.84 -8.16
CA PRO A 452 -20.85 -13.46 -9.44
C PRO A 452 -21.35 -12.58 -10.60
N GLU A 453 -20.41 -12.05 -11.37
CA GLU A 453 -20.68 -11.30 -12.60
C GLU A 453 -19.87 -11.91 -13.74
N ARG A 454 -20.52 -12.10 -14.90
CA ARG A 454 -19.83 -12.57 -16.10
C ARG A 454 -18.90 -11.48 -16.61
N MET A 455 -17.64 -11.82 -16.77
CA MET A 455 -16.60 -10.94 -17.27
C MET A 455 -16.98 -10.34 -18.63
N ARG A 456 -16.62 -9.06 -18.81
CA ARG A 456 -16.78 -8.29 -20.04
C ARG A 456 -15.41 -8.13 -20.72
N ASP A 457 -15.39 -7.93 -22.04
CA ASP A 457 -14.15 -7.71 -22.80
C ASP A 457 -13.29 -6.58 -22.22
N SER A 458 -13.92 -5.50 -21.78
CA SER A 458 -13.25 -4.34 -21.20
C SER A 458 -12.54 -4.61 -19.86
N TRP A 459 -12.72 -5.79 -19.26
CA TRP A 459 -12.08 -6.15 -18.00
C TRP A 459 -10.79 -6.95 -18.19
N ARG A 460 -10.56 -7.46 -19.41
CA ARG A 460 -9.35 -8.22 -19.75
C ARG A 460 -8.12 -7.30 -19.70
N ARG A 461 -6.99 -7.85 -19.28
CA ARG A 461 -5.71 -7.16 -19.11
C ARG A 461 -4.54 -8.12 -19.34
N TYR A 462 -3.48 -7.64 -19.98
CA TYR A 462 -2.33 -8.47 -20.31
C TYR A 462 -1.43 -8.75 -19.09
N SER A 463 -1.45 -7.86 -18.11
CA SER A 463 -0.76 -7.99 -16.82
C SER A 463 -1.66 -7.50 -15.69
N PHE A 464 -1.45 -8.02 -14.48
CA PHE A 464 -2.18 -7.57 -13.30
C PHE A 464 -1.80 -6.14 -12.89
N ILE A 465 -0.53 -5.80 -13.08
CA ILE A 465 0.07 -4.49 -12.84
C ILE A 465 -0.01 -3.65 -14.11
N GLY A 466 0.03 -2.32 -13.98
CA GLY A 466 -0.29 -1.40 -15.07
C GLY A 466 0.91 -0.51 -15.42
N PRO A 467 0.99 0.71 -14.87
CA PRO A 467 2.08 1.66 -15.14
C PRO A 467 3.48 1.09 -14.90
N GLU A 468 3.62 0.14 -13.99
CA GLU A 468 4.90 -0.49 -13.65
C GLU A 468 5.49 -1.28 -14.84
N ASN A 469 4.65 -1.75 -15.77
CA ASN A 469 5.14 -2.35 -17.01
C ASN A 469 5.78 -1.31 -17.96
N LEU A 470 5.45 -0.01 -17.85
CA LEU A 470 6.14 1.04 -18.59
C LEU A 470 7.57 1.20 -18.10
N PHE A 471 7.77 1.20 -16.78
CA PHE A 471 9.11 1.16 -16.18
C PHE A 471 9.88 -0.06 -16.66
N ALA A 472 9.28 -1.26 -16.59
CA ALA A 472 9.93 -2.49 -17.05
C ALA A 472 10.29 -2.45 -18.54
N PHE A 473 9.41 -1.90 -19.38
CA PHE A 473 9.70 -1.69 -20.79
C PHE A 473 10.88 -0.75 -21.00
N GLY A 474 10.89 0.41 -20.34
CA GLY A 474 12.00 1.36 -20.41
C GLY A 474 13.32 0.76 -19.90
N LYS A 475 13.26 -0.05 -18.84
CA LYS A 475 14.42 -0.68 -18.22
C LYS A 475 15.03 -1.81 -19.04
N TYR A 476 14.19 -2.70 -19.57
CA TYR A 476 14.63 -3.97 -20.15
C TYR A 476 14.47 -4.04 -21.67
N GLY A 477 13.72 -3.12 -22.28
CA GLY A 477 13.46 -3.08 -23.73
C GLY A 477 12.62 -4.26 -24.25
N ASP A 478 12.00 -5.05 -23.38
CA ASP A 478 11.23 -6.24 -23.77
C ASP A 478 9.84 -5.83 -24.31
N PRO A 479 9.51 -6.14 -25.58
CA PRO A 479 8.22 -5.78 -26.18
C PRO A 479 7.01 -6.39 -25.46
N ARG A 480 7.18 -7.48 -24.71
CA ARG A 480 6.09 -8.06 -23.89
C ARG A 480 5.63 -7.07 -22.83
N PHE A 481 6.53 -6.28 -22.24
CA PHE A 481 6.15 -5.28 -21.23
C PHE A 481 5.40 -4.09 -21.85
N ALA A 482 5.76 -3.70 -23.08
CA ALA A 482 4.96 -2.73 -23.83
C ALA A 482 3.53 -3.23 -24.03
N ARG A 483 3.33 -4.48 -24.47
CA ARG A 483 1.99 -5.09 -24.57
C ARG A 483 1.30 -5.19 -23.22
N ALA A 484 2.01 -5.64 -22.19
CA ALA A 484 1.49 -5.80 -20.83
C ALA A 484 0.91 -4.50 -20.25
N ALA A 485 1.49 -3.36 -20.63
CA ALA A 485 1.04 -2.05 -20.18
C ALA A 485 -0.24 -1.56 -20.91
N THR A 486 -0.57 -2.13 -22.08
CA THR A 486 -1.76 -1.71 -22.85
C THR A 486 -3.06 -2.32 -22.35
N THR A 487 -4.18 -1.66 -22.63
CA THR A 487 -5.49 -2.30 -22.53
C THR A 487 -5.65 -3.35 -23.64
N TYR A 488 -6.59 -4.29 -23.46
CA TYR A 488 -6.92 -5.26 -24.52
C TYR A 488 -7.44 -4.61 -25.81
N GLY A 489 -8.00 -3.40 -25.73
CA GLY A 489 -8.40 -2.60 -26.88
C GLY A 489 -7.24 -1.94 -27.63
N GLY A 490 -5.99 -2.10 -27.15
CA GLY A 490 -4.80 -1.49 -27.73
C GLY A 490 -4.59 -0.03 -27.31
N GLU A 491 -5.31 0.45 -26.29
CA GLU A 491 -5.08 1.78 -25.74
C GLU A 491 -3.77 1.77 -24.94
N LEU A 492 -2.96 2.81 -25.14
CA LEU A 492 -1.72 2.99 -24.41
C LEU A 492 -2.02 3.39 -22.96
N PRO A 493 -1.20 2.95 -21.99
CA PRO A 493 -1.34 3.33 -20.58
C PRO A 493 -1.13 4.84 -20.39
N ALA A 494 -1.72 5.39 -19.32
CA ALA A 494 -1.30 6.71 -18.84
C ALA A 494 0.17 6.67 -18.41
N GLY A 495 0.89 7.77 -18.65
CA GLY A 495 2.24 7.97 -18.14
C GLY A 495 2.25 8.63 -16.76
N GLU A 496 3.45 8.83 -16.24
CA GLU A 496 3.67 9.69 -15.07
C GLU A 496 3.74 11.15 -15.51
N LEU A 497 2.96 12.02 -14.84
CA LEU A 497 2.76 13.39 -15.30
C LEU A 497 4.08 14.17 -15.42
N TRP A 498 4.99 13.96 -14.48
CA TRP A 498 6.24 14.70 -14.32
C TRP A 498 7.41 14.10 -15.10
N GLU A 499 7.19 12.98 -15.79
CA GLU A 499 8.23 12.23 -16.49
C GLU A 499 7.99 12.21 -18.01
N PRO A 500 9.05 12.07 -18.83
CA PRO A 500 8.90 11.91 -20.28
C PRO A 500 8.08 10.66 -20.63
N TYR A 501 7.11 10.79 -21.52
CA TYR A 501 6.26 9.68 -21.95
C TYR A 501 6.77 9.02 -23.25
N PRO A 502 7.15 7.73 -23.24
CA PRO A 502 7.82 7.06 -24.36
C PRO A 502 6.84 6.55 -25.43
N GLU A 503 5.93 7.39 -25.94
CA GLU A 503 4.86 6.97 -26.87
C GLU A 503 5.40 6.28 -28.12
N ASP A 504 6.38 6.88 -28.81
CA ASP A 504 6.89 6.36 -30.08
C ASP A 504 7.59 5.00 -29.90
N ALA A 505 8.37 4.86 -28.82
CA ALA A 505 9.01 3.61 -28.47
C ALA A 505 8.00 2.51 -28.12
N LEU A 506 6.93 2.86 -27.38
CA LEU A 506 5.84 1.93 -27.10
C LEU A 506 5.16 1.45 -28.38
N ARG A 507 4.81 2.37 -29.30
CA ARG A 507 4.18 2.00 -30.57
C ARG A 507 5.07 1.08 -31.40
N ALA A 508 6.35 1.40 -31.53
CA ALA A 508 7.31 0.56 -32.23
C ALA A 508 7.44 -0.84 -31.61
N ALA A 509 7.47 -0.93 -30.27
CA ALA A 509 7.51 -2.22 -29.57
C ALA A 509 6.24 -3.06 -29.75
N LEU A 510 5.07 -2.42 -29.87
CA LEU A 510 3.80 -3.12 -30.08
C LEU A 510 3.67 -3.72 -31.50
N ASP A 511 4.41 -3.20 -32.47
CA ASP A 511 4.51 -3.76 -33.83
C ASP A 511 5.43 -4.99 -33.90
N ASP A 512 6.28 -5.20 -32.89
CA ASP A 512 7.11 -6.39 -32.79
C ASP A 512 6.24 -7.63 -32.49
N PRO A 513 6.30 -8.71 -33.29
CA PRO A 513 5.62 -9.97 -32.99
C PRO A 513 5.97 -10.57 -31.61
N ALA A 514 7.15 -10.27 -31.05
CA ALA A 514 7.56 -10.67 -29.72
C ALA A 514 6.73 -10.01 -28.60
N SER A 515 5.99 -8.94 -28.89
CA SER A 515 5.07 -8.30 -27.94
C SER A 515 3.84 -9.16 -27.63
N GLN A 516 3.55 -10.19 -28.44
CA GLN A 516 2.35 -11.01 -28.28
C GLN A 516 2.43 -11.89 -27.02
N ILE A 517 1.44 -11.74 -26.12
CA ILE A 517 1.31 -12.55 -24.92
C ILE A 517 0.33 -13.69 -25.19
N LYS A 518 0.82 -14.93 -25.05
CA LYS A 518 0.03 -16.15 -25.22
C LYS A 518 -0.33 -16.76 -23.88
N ARG A 519 -1.51 -17.36 -23.80
CA ARG A 519 -2.07 -18.01 -22.61
C ARG A 519 -2.17 -19.51 -22.84
N ASP A 520 -1.10 -20.20 -22.46
CA ASP A 520 -1.06 -21.66 -22.42
C ASP A 520 -1.06 -22.14 -20.97
N SER A 521 -1.27 -23.45 -20.78
CA SER A 521 -0.97 -24.11 -19.52
C SER A 521 0.49 -23.83 -19.13
N ARG A 522 0.72 -23.40 -17.90
CA ARG A 522 2.04 -22.97 -17.42
C ARG A 522 2.28 -23.27 -15.94
N LEU A 523 3.55 -23.36 -15.59
CA LEU A 523 4.04 -23.71 -14.26
C LEU A 523 4.93 -22.58 -13.74
N LEU A 524 4.51 -21.92 -12.67
CA LEU A 524 5.34 -20.99 -11.91
C LEU A 524 5.87 -21.76 -10.70
N ASP A 525 6.85 -22.62 -10.96
CA ASP A 525 7.24 -23.67 -10.02
C ASP A 525 7.93 -23.14 -8.77
N ALA A 526 8.71 -22.05 -8.90
CA ALA A 526 9.40 -21.50 -7.76
C ALA A 526 8.41 -20.83 -6.80
N TYR A 527 7.43 -20.09 -7.33
CA TYR A 527 6.31 -19.55 -6.54
C TYR A 527 5.40 -20.66 -5.99
N GLY A 528 5.22 -21.73 -6.77
CA GLY A 528 4.44 -22.90 -6.40
C GLY A 528 2.99 -22.85 -6.87
N VAL A 529 2.76 -22.48 -8.13
CA VAL A 529 1.42 -22.53 -8.74
C VAL A 529 1.47 -23.13 -10.14
N ALA A 530 0.54 -24.03 -10.42
CA ALA A 530 0.28 -24.55 -11.76
C ALA A 530 -1.04 -23.99 -12.28
N ILE A 531 -1.04 -23.50 -13.52
CA ILE A 531 -2.23 -23.01 -14.20
C ILE A 531 -2.45 -23.87 -15.43
N LEU A 532 -3.58 -24.56 -15.49
CA LEU A 532 -4.03 -25.30 -16.66
C LEU A 532 -5.02 -24.43 -17.44
N GLU A 533 -4.75 -24.14 -18.70
CA GLU A 533 -5.62 -23.32 -19.56
C GLU A 533 -5.96 -24.02 -20.87
N GLY A 534 -7.19 -23.79 -21.34
CA GLY A 534 -7.66 -24.28 -22.62
C GLY A 534 -8.39 -23.19 -23.40
N GLY A 535 -8.42 -23.36 -24.72
CA GLY A 535 -9.05 -22.59 -25.80
C GLY A 535 -9.14 -21.06 -25.65
N GLU A 536 -10.06 -20.43 -26.40
CA GLU A 536 -10.04 -18.96 -26.62
C GLU A 536 -11.22 -18.22 -25.99
N TRP A 537 -11.03 -16.93 -25.71
CA TRP A 537 -12.09 -16.01 -25.27
C TRP A 537 -13.26 -15.98 -26.30
N PRO A 538 -14.54 -16.00 -25.87
CA PRO A 538 -15.04 -16.04 -24.49
C PRO A 538 -15.26 -17.45 -23.89
N ARG A 539 -14.80 -18.50 -24.58
CA ARG A 539 -14.97 -19.91 -24.18
C ARG A 539 -13.84 -20.45 -23.30
N ASN A 540 -12.76 -19.68 -23.15
CA ASN A 540 -11.96 -19.54 -21.94
C ASN A 540 -12.18 -20.50 -20.78
N ARG A 541 -11.22 -21.36 -20.43
CA ARG A 541 -11.22 -22.03 -19.13
C ARG A 541 -9.82 -22.09 -18.53
N ALA A 542 -9.73 -21.93 -17.22
CA ALA A 542 -8.49 -22.05 -16.47
C ALA A 542 -8.74 -22.72 -15.12
N LEU A 543 -7.80 -23.56 -14.69
CA LEU A 543 -7.76 -24.17 -13.37
C LEU A 543 -6.39 -23.90 -12.74
N ALA A 544 -6.36 -23.28 -11.57
CA ALA A 544 -5.13 -23.13 -10.79
C ALA A 544 -5.06 -24.19 -9.67
N LEU A 545 -3.85 -24.71 -9.43
CA LEU A 545 -3.50 -25.53 -8.27
C LEU A 545 -2.39 -24.83 -7.46
N ASN A 546 -2.69 -24.50 -6.21
CA ASN A 546 -1.76 -23.86 -5.28
C ASN A 546 -0.90 -24.90 -4.55
N TYR A 547 0.39 -24.90 -4.76
CA TYR A 547 1.35 -25.63 -3.92
C TYR A 547 2.45 -24.69 -3.39
N SER A 548 2.14 -23.41 -3.25
CA SER A 548 3.07 -22.40 -2.76
C SER A 548 3.39 -22.61 -1.29
N SER A 549 4.52 -22.06 -0.86
CA SER A 549 4.94 -22.00 0.54
C SER A 549 5.24 -20.55 0.94
N THR A 550 4.22 -19.70 0.80
CA THR A 550 4.31 -18.28 1.15
C THR A 550 4.50 -18.09 2.67
N ILE A 551 5.08 -16.95 3.04
CA ILE A 551 5.21 -16.45 4.42
C ILE A 551 4.46 -15.12 4.55
N GLY A 552 4.22 -14.67 5.79
CA GLY A 552 3.50 -13.41 6.04
C GLY A 552 2.00 -13.52 5.76
N HIS A 553 1.52 -12.78 4.76
CA HIS A 553 0.13 -12.69 4.29
C HIS A 553 -0.42 -13.97 3.63
N ARG A 554 -0.07 -15.13 4.19
CA ARG A 554 -0.56 -16.44 3.80
C ARG A 554 -1.86 -16.82 4.48
N GLN A 555 -2.52 -17.82 3.91
CA GLN A 555 -3.68 -18.51 4.47
C GLN A 555 -3.44 -20.02 4.50
N SER A 556 -4.41 -20.79 4.99
CA SER A 556 -4.33 -22.26 5.09
C SER A 556 -4.86 -22.92 3.80
N ASP A 557 -4.37 -22.44 2.66
CA ASP A 557 -4.88 -22.72 1.31
C ASP A 557 -4.01 -23.74 0.53
N GLN A 558 -3.22 -24.55 1.23
CA GLN A 558 -2.33 -25.54 0.63
C GLN A 558 -3.12 -26.55 -0.23
N LEU A 559 -2.67 -26.77 -1.47
CA LEU A 559 -3.32 -27.60 -2.49
C LEU A 559 -4.74 -27.16 -2.84
N ALA A 560 -5.15 -25.93 -2.52
CA ALA A 560 -6.41 -25.36 -2.99
C ALA A 560 -6.45 -25.24 -4.52
N ILE A 561 -7.67 -25.30 -5.08
CA ILE A 561 -7.91 -25.09 -6.50
C ILE A 561 -8.95 -24.00 -6.76
N TRP A 562 -8.82 -23.35 -7.91
CA TRP A 562 -9.77 -22.34 -8.38
C TRP A 562 -10.04 -22.55 -9.86
N LEU A 563 -11.33 -22.60 -10.22
CA LEU A 563 -11.80 -22.91 -11.56
C LEU A 563 -12.52 -21.70 -12.15
N TYR A 564 -12.06 -21.27 -13.32
CA TYR A 564 -12.62 -20.17 -14.07
C TYR A 564 -13.07 -20.67 -15.44
N ALA A 565 -14.29 -20.36 -15.84
CA ALA A 565 -14.74 -20.63 -17.20
C ALA A 565 -15.92 -19.74 -17.60
N ARG A 566 -16.07 -19.52 -18.91
CA ARG A 566 -17.17 -18.72 -19.47
C ARG A 566 -17.21 -17.28 -18.89
N GLY A 567 -16.05 -16.75 -18.51
CA GLY A 567 -15.95 -15.44 -17.84
C GLY A 567 -16.49 -15.42 -16.41
N LEU A 568 -16.61 -16.56 -15.73
CA LEU A 568 -17.04 -16.67 -14.34
C LEU A 568 -15.97 -17.38 -13.50
N GLU A 569 -15.90 -17.01 -12.23
CA GLU A 569 -15.24 -17.80 -11.18
C GLU A 569 -16.25 -18.86 -10.69
N LEU A 570 -16.01 -20.12 -11.05
CA LEU A 570 -16.91 -21.24 -10.77
C LEU A 570 -16.65 -21.88 -9.41
N LEU A 571 -15.39 -21.86 -8.96
CA LEU A 571 -14.96 -22.26 -7.61
C LEU A 571 -14.25 -21.07 -6.95
N PRO A 572 -15.01 -20.09 -6.40
CA PRO A 572 -14.44 -18.93 -5.72
C PRO A 572 -13.76 -19.29 -4.41
N ASP A 573 -13.02 -18.32 -3.88
CA ASP A 573 -12.43 -18.32 -2.54
C ASP A 573 -12.87 -17.07 -1.77
N LEU A 574 -12.74 -17.08 -0.44
CA LEU A 574 -12.94 -15.87 0.35
C LEU A 574 -11.91 -14.79 -0.02
N GLY A 575 -10.66 -15.21 -0.26
CA GLY A 575 -9.55 -14.33 -0.60
C GLY A 575 -9.17 -13.43 0.58
N TYR A 576 -9.08 -12.12 0.36
CA TYR A 576 -8.63 -11.17 1.39
C TYR A 576 -9.59 -11.09 2.59
N PRO A 577 -9.09 -11.06 3.84
CA PRO A 577 -9.91 -11.00 5.04
C PRO A 577 -10.88 -9.80 5.04
N ARG A 578 -12.18 -10.07 5.24
CA ARG A 578 -13.23 -9.06 5.04
C ARG A 578 -13.33 -8.06 6.18
N THR A 579 -13.24 -8.53 7.44
CA THR A 579 -13.33 -7.67 8.63
C THR A 579 -12.02 -7.62 9.41
N TRP A 580 -11.07 -8.52 9.12
CA TRP A 580 -9.88 -8.79 9.93
C TRP A 580 -10.15 -9.28 11.37
N GLU A 581 -11.37 -9.12 11.90
CA GLU A 581 -11.81 -9.61 13.22
C GLU A 581 -11.68 -11.13 13.32
N TYR A 582 -12.06 -11.85 12.25
CA TYR A 582 -12.08 -13.31 12.20
C TYR A 582 -10.95 -13.89 11.34
N ARG A 583 -9.94 -13.09 10.99
CA ARG A 583 -8.85 -13.55 10.12
C ARG A 583 -8.23 -14.84 10.65
N GLY A 584 -7.84 -14.84 11.93
CA GLY A 584 -7.14 -15.96 12.56
C GLY A 584 -8.01 -17.17 12.88
N THR A 585 -9.34 -17.03 12.82
CA THR A 585 -10.30 -18.07 13.25
C THR A 585 -11.13 -18.65 12.10
N PHE A 586 -11.36 -17.87 11.04
CA PHE A 586 -12.20 -18.28 9.91
C PHE A 586 -11.58 -17.92 8.55
N ASP A 587 -11.32 -16.63 8.28
CA ASP A 587 -10.98 -16.18 6.91
C ASP A 587 -9.71 -16.86 6.35
N SER A 588 -8.75 -17.21 7.21
CA SER A 588 -7.49 -17.88 6.82
C SER A 588 -7.45 -19.38 7.15
N ALA A 589 -8.56 -19.96 7.59
CA ALA A 589 -8.64 -21.37 8.00
C ALA A 589 -8.83 -22.29 6.78
N ASN A 590 -8.34 -23.53 6.87
CA ASN A 590 -8.34 -24.47 5.75
C ASN A 590 -9.74 -24.83 5.22
N LEU A 591 -10.76 -24.82 6.07
CA LEU A 591 -12.16 -25.03 5.65
C LEU A 591 -12.72 -23.89 4.78
N ALA A 592 -12.11 -22.71 4.80
CA ALA A 592 -12.48 -21.58 3.93
C ALA A 592 -11.95 -21.72 2.50
N HIS A 593 -11.14 -22.75 2.21
CA HIS A 593 -10.50 -22.96 0.92
C HIS A 593 -10.93 -24.27 0.27
N ASN A 594 -10.78 -24.39 -1.05
CA ASN A 594 -11.12 -25.59 -1.82
C ASN A 594 -10.08 -26.70 -1.65
N THR A 595 -9.88 -27.22 -0.43
CA THR A 595 -8.84 -28.21 -0.08
C THR A 595 -9.35 -29.30 0.90
N VAL A 596 -8.47 -30.16 1.41
CA VAL A 596 -8.80 -31.22 2.38
C VAL A 596 -8.24 -30.92 3.76
N THR A 597 -9.09 -30.92 4.78
CA THR A 597 -8.71 -30.82 6.19
C THR A 597 -8.62 -32.20 6.82
N VAL A 598 -7.56 -32.47 7.59
CA VAL A 598 -7.35 -33.74 8.29
C VAL A 598 -7.64 -33.58 9.79
N ASN A 599 -8.51 -34.43 10.34
CA ASN A 599 -8.88 -34.46 11.76
C ASN A 599 -9.42 -33.13 12.31
N GLU A 600 -10.05 -32.29 11.47
CA GLU A 600 -10.49 -30.92 11.83
C GLU A 600 -9.36 -30.05 12.41
N ARG A 601 -8.10 -30.32 12.01
CA ARG A 601 -6.94 -29.59 12.51
C ARG A 601 -6.52 -28.51 11.52
N ASP A 602 -6.30 -27.31 12.06
CA ASP A 602 -5.59 -26.22 11.40
C ASP A 602 -4.28 -26.72 10.79
N PHE A 603 -3.97 -26.22 9.60
CA PHE A 603 -2.64 -26.40 9.05
C PHE A 603 -1.60 -25.72 9.93
N THR A 604 -0.44 -26.37 9.97
CA THR A 604 0.74 -25.77 10.55
C THR A 604 1.38 -24.86 9.52
N TYR A 605 2.05 -23.84 10.02
CA TYR A 605 2.60 -22.76 9.23
C TYR A 605 4.09 -23.03 8.98
N PRO A 606 4.46 -23.80 7.94
CA PRO A 606 5.86 -24.16 7.71
C PRO A 606 6.69 -22.90 7.44
N ARG A 607 7.89 -22.82 8.02
CA ARG A 607 8.92 -21.87 7.58
C ARG A 607 9.87 -22.48 6.53
N PHE A 608 9.56 -23.69 6.06
CA PHE A 608 10.41 -24.48 5.17
C PHE A 608 9.62 -24.98 3.97
N PHE A 609 10.24 -24.97 2.79
CA PHE A 609 9.68 -25.53 1.56
C PHE A 609 9.58 -27.05 1.68
N ARG A 610 8.34 -27.56 1.77
CA ARG A 610 8.03 -29.01 1.78
C ARG A 610 6.86 -29.31 0.83
N ASN A 611 6.97 -28.71 -0.34
CA ASN A 611 6.01 -28.69 -1.43
C ASN A 611 6.71 -29.05 -2.75
N GLY A 612 5.94 -29.31 -3.80
CA GLY A 612 6.51 -29.46 -5.14
C GLY A 612 5.54 -30.04 -6.16
N CYS A 613 5.87 -29.84 -7.44
CA CYS A 613 5.18 -30.45 -8.56
C CYS A 613 5.86 -31.77 -8.96
N ARG A 614 5.08 -32.84 -9.18
CA ARG A 614 5.56 -34.15 -9.66
C ARG A 614 5.27 -34.38 -11.13
N LEU A 615 4.18 -33.82 -11.63
CA LEU A 615 3.72 -33.94 -13.01
C LEU A 615 3.17 -32.60 -13.46
N PHE A 616 3.59 -32.15 -14.64
CA PHE A 616 2.94 -31.08 -15.38
C PHE A 616 2.96 -31.45 -16.85
N ALA A 617 1.79 -31.57 -17.47
CA ALA A 617 1.68 -31.98 -18.87
C ALA A 617 0.47 -31.31 -19.54
N SER A 618 0.64 -30.91 -20.79
CA SER A 618 -0.43 -30.39 -21.64
C SER A 618 -0.28 -30.96 -23.05
N ALA A 619 -1.25 -31.74 -23.50
CA ALA A 619 -1.27 -32.32 -24.83
C ALA A 619 -2.69 -32.69 -25.27
N GLY A 620 -3.05 -32.36 -26.51
CA GLY A 620 -4.29 -32.84 -27.13
C GLY A 620 -5.58 -32.46 -26.39
N GLY A 621 -5.64 -31.28 -25.77
CA GLY A 621 -6.78 -30.84 -24.97
C GLY A 621 -6.86 -31.46 -23.56
N VAL A 622 -5.83 -32.20 -23.15
CA VAL A 622 -5.69 -32.73 -21.79
C VAL A 622 -4.54 -31.99 -21.10
N HIS A 623 -4.87 -31.31 -20.02
CA HIS A 623 -3.91 -30.56 -19.19
C HIS A 623 -3.93 -31.17 -17.80
N ALA A 624 -2.79 -31.52 -17.23
CA ALA A 624 -2.71 -32.21 -15.95
C ALA A 624 -1.56 -31.70 -15.09
N VAL A 625 -1.80 -31.65 -13.78
CA VAL A 625 -0.78 -31.40 -12.77
C VAL A 625 -0.96 -32.32 -11.58
N THR A 626 0.15 -32.82 -11.03
CA THR A 626 0.23 -33.44 -9.70
C THR A 626 1.17 -32.62 -8.83
N ALA A 627 0.71 -32.19 -7.67
CA ALA A 627 1.54 -31.48 -6.68
C ALA A 627 1.30 -31.99 -5.26
N TYR A 628 2.32 -31.92 -4.42
CA TYR A 628 2.26 -32.29 -3.01
C TYR A 628 2.60 -31.10 -2.11
N HIS A 629 2.12 -31.17 -0.87
CA HIS A 629 2.48 -30.22 0.19
C HIS A 629 2.61 -30.96 1.52
N SER A 630 3.34 -30.41 2.49
CA SER A 630 3.36 -30.87 3.88
C SER A 630 2.64 -29.84 4.76
N PRO A 631 1.31 -29.91 4.91
CA PRO A 631 0.54 -28.92 5.68
C PRO A 631 0.75 -29.06 7.20
N TYR A 632 1.28 -30.18 7.67
CA TYR A 632 1.53 -30.47 9.09
C TYR A 632 3.03 -30.70 9.35
N ILE A 633 3.61 -29.94 10.28
CA ILE A 633 5.02 -30.00 10.68
C ILE A 633 5.15 -30.03 12.21
N GLU A 634 5.97 -30.94 12.71
CA GLU A 634 6.35 -31.08 14.12
C GLU A 634 6.97 -29.79 14.70
N GLY A 635 6.74 -29.53 15.99
CA GLY A 635 7.37 -28.41 16.71
C GLY A 635 6.89 -27.01 16.29
N THR A 636 5.74 -26.92 15.62
CA THR A 636 5.06 -25.67 15.27
C THR A 636 3.81 -25.45 16.15
N LYS A 637 2.60 -25.26 15.57
CA LYS A 637 1.32 -25.41 16.29
C LYS A 637 1.16 -26.84 16.84
N LEU A 638 1.84 -27.81 16.22
CA LEU A 638 1.96 -29.17 16.74
C LEU A 638 3.09 -29.23 17.77
N GLY A 639 2.87 -29.93 18.88
CA GLY A 639 3.93 -30.24 19.85
C GLY A 639 5.12 -30.91 19.17
N ARG A 640 6.32 -30.78 19.75
CA ARG A 640 7.54 -31.37 19.17
C ARG A 640 7.45 -32.90 19.01
N ASP A 641 6.66 -33.55 19.87
CA ASP A 641 6.45 -34.99 19.88
C ASP A 641 5.05 -35.39 19.35
N ALA A 642 4.34 -34.46 18.71
CA ALA A 642 3.01 -34.74 18.18
C ALA A 642 3.09 -35.56 16.89
N GLU A 643 2.31 -36.64 16.81
CA GLU A 643 2.16 -37.41 15.59
C GLU A 643 1.55 -36.55 14.48
N LEU A 644 2.19 -36.56 13.30
CA LEU A 644 1.71 -35.84 12.14
C LEU A 644 0.35 -36.40 11.70
N PRO A 645 -0.68 -35.55 11.48
CA PRO A 645 -2.00 -35.99 11.04
C PRO A 645 -1.98 -36.78 9.73
N CYS A 646 -1.04 -36.51 8.82
CA CYS A 646 -0.87 -37.26 7.58
C CYS A 646 0.59 -37.26 7.12
N ASN A 647 0.99 -38.29 6.37
CA ASN A 647 2.32 -38.40 5.76
C ASN A 647 2.30 -38.38 4.21
N LEU A 648 1.11 -38.35 3.61
CA LEU A 648 0.86 -38.05 2.21
C LEU A 648 -0.23 -36.99 2.14
N TYR A 649 0.01 -35.95 1.35
CA TYR A 649 -0.95 -34.89 1.05
C TYR A 649 -0.63 -34.37 -0.35
N GLU A 650 -1.30 -34.95 -1.34
CA GLU A 650 -1.02 -34.75 -2.77
C GLU A 650 -2.32 -34.60 -3.55
N ARG A 651 -2.32 -33.72 -4.54
CA ARG A 651 -3.47 -33.47 -5.40
C ARG A 651 -3.07 -33.58 -6.86
N THR A 652 -3.83 -34.36 -7.61
CA THR A 652 -3.74 -34.45 -9.06
C THR A 652 -5.01 -33.87 -9.65
N VAL A 653 -4.87 -32.85 -10.51
CA VAL A 653 -5.99 -32.31 -11.26
C VAL A 653 -5.72 -32.39 -12.75
N ALA A 654 -6.77 -32.69 -13.52
CA ALA A 654 -6.72 -32.65 -14.97
C ALA A 654 -7.91 -31.87 -15.54
N LEU A 655 -7.61 -30.87 -16.37
CA LEU A 655 -8.59 -30.14 -17.17
C LEU A 655 -8.66 -30.80 -18.55
N VAL A 656 -9.84 -31.31 -18.92
CA VAL A 656 -10.05 -32.03 -20.18
C VAL A 656 -11.04 -31.29 -21.06
N GLU A 657 -10.58 -30.88 -22.23
CA GLU A 657 -11.39 -30.28 -23.28
C GLU A 657 -12.07 -31.37 -24.11
N VAL A 658 -13.40 -31.36 -24.12
CA VAL A 658 -14.21 -32.28 -24.94
C VAL A 658 -14.42 -31.69 -26.33
N ASP A 659 -14.70 -30.38 -26.37
CA ASP A 659 -14.73 -29.54 -27.58
C ASP A 659 -14.56 -28.07 -27.18
N ALA A 660 -14.86 -27.14 -28.10
CA ALA A 660 -14.72 -25.71 -27.87
C ALA A 660 -15.53 -25.17 -26.67
N ASP A 661 -16.65 -25.81 -26.33
CA ASP A 661 -17.64 -25.35 -25.33
C ASP A 661 -17.73 -26.24 -24.09
N ARG A 662 -17.39 -27.53 -24.22
CA ARG A 662 -17.53 -28.54 -23.16
C ARG A 662 -16.18 -28.96 -22.62
N PHE A 663 -16.07 -29.00 -21.30
CA PHE A 663 -14.89 -29.46 -20.58
C PHE A 663 -15.31 -30.09 -19.25
N TYR A 664 -14.41 -30.82 -18.62
CA TYR A 664 -14.56 -31.27 -17.24
C TYR A 664 -13.21 -31.24 -16.51
N VAL A 665 -13.28 -31.23 -15.19
CA VAL A 665 -12.10 -31.35 -14.31
C VAL A 665 -12.16 -32.70 -13.60
N VAL A 666 -11.06 -33.44 -13.65
CA VAL A 666 -10.83 -34.59 -12.79
C VAL A 666 -9.99 -34.11 -11.61
N ASP A 667 -10.46 -34.34 -10.39
CA ASP A 667 -9.76 -33.98 -9.16
C ASP A 667 -9.55 -35.23 -8.29
N LEU A 668 -8.28 -35.54 -8.00
CA LEU A 668 -7.87 -36.68 -7.21
C LEU A 668 -6.99 -36.18 -6.06
N PHE A 669 -7.51 -36.27 -4.83
CA PHE A 669 -6.77 -35.91 -3.63
C PHE A 669 -6.33 -37.17 -2.88
N ALA A 670 -5.02 -37.40 -2.80
CA ALA A 670 -4.43 -38.51 -2.08
C ALA A 670 -3.95 -38.04 -0.70
N VAL A 671 -4.58 -38.58 0.35
CA VAL A 671 -4.19 -38.36 1.75
C VAL A 671 -3.94 -39.72 2.42
N ASN A 672 -2.83 -39.83 3.16
CA ASN A 672 -2.54 -41.02 3.97
C ASN A 672 -2.24 -40.62 5.42
N GLY A 673 -2.93 -41.26 6.36
CA GLY A 673 -2.98 -40.89 7.78
C GLY A 673 -4.22 -40.09 8.13
N GLY A 674 -4.47 -39.93 9.44
CA GLY A 674 -5.66 -39.28 9.97
C GLY A 674 -6.87 -40.21 10.03
N GLU A 675 -7.83 -39.87 10.88
CA GLU A 675 -9.07 -40.61 11.07
C GLU A 675 -10.24 -39.97 10.32
N ARG A 676 -10.14 -38.67 10.02
CA ARG A 676 -11.17 -37.89 9.33
C ARG A 676 -10.56 -37.00 8.26
N HIS A 677 -11.21 -36.94 7.10
CA HIS A 677 -10.83 -36.10 5.96
C HIS A 677 -12.06 -35.31 5.49
N ASP A 678 -12.05 -34.00 5.72
CA ASP A 678 -13.14 -33.11 5.32
C ASP A 678 -12.70 -32.33 4.07
N GLN A 679 -13.38 -32.56 2.94
CA GLN A 679 -13.12 -31.84 1.69
C GLN A 679 -14.12 -30.69 1.53
N SER A 680 -13.61 -29.46 1.43
CA SER A 680 -14.43 -28.26 1.23
C SER A 680 -14.49 -27.86 -0.25
N TRP A 681 -15.68 -27.43 -0.67
CA TRP A 681 -15.94 -26.85 -1.98
C TRP A 681 -16.76 -25.57 -1.81
N HIS A 682 -16.21 -24.46 -2.26
CA HIS A 682 -16.84 -23.15 -2.30
C HIS A 682 -17.31 -22.90 -3.73
N ALA A 683 -18.61 -22.70 -3.89
CA ALA A 683 -19.27 -22.56 -5.18
C ALA A 683 -20.06 -21.26 -5.25
N LEU A 684 -20.75 -21.04 -6.37
CA LEU A 684 -21.58 -19.86 -6.60
C LEU A 684 -22.63 -19.68 -5.48
N TYR A 685 -22.99 -18.40 -5.23
CA TYR A 685 -23.99 -17.93 -4.26
C TYR A 685 -25.45 -18.40 -4.50
N VAL A 686 -25.64 -19.55 -5.15
CA VAL A 686 -26.94 -20.16 -5.39
C VAL A 686 -27.04 -21.40 -4.51
N PRO A 687 -28.10 -21.58 -3.70
CA PRO A 687 -28.28 -22.81 -2.94
C PRO A 687 -28.18 -24.03 -3.87
N PRO A 688 -27.28 -24.99 -3.61
CA PRO A 688 -27.12 -26.14 -4.49
C PRO A 688 -28.39 -26.99 -4.48
N GLN A 689 -28.79 -27.49 -5.64
CA GLN A 689 -29.77 -28.57 -5.71
C GLN A 689 -29.05 -29.88 -5.41
N ALA A 690 -29.33 -30.48 -4.25
CA ALA A 690 -28.79 -31.80 -3.92
C ALA A 690 -29.30 -32.84 -4.92
N PRO A 691 -28.45 -33.77 -5.42
CA PRO A 691 -28.93 -34.88 -6.23
C PRO A 691 -29.87 -35.78 -5.40
N ASP A 692 -30.72 -36.55 -6.07
CA ASP A 692 -31.66 -37.48 -5.44
C ASP A 692 -30.93 -38.71 -4.89
N LEU A 693 -30.27 -38.52 -3.74
CA LEU A 693 -29.55 -39.54 -2.98
C LEU A 693 -30.19 -39.69 -1.59
N ALA A 694 -29.93 -40.83 -0.94
CA ALA A 694 -30.40 -41.08 0.43
C ALA A 694 -29.58 -40.27 1.45
N TRP A 695 -29.81 -38.96 1.49
CA TRP A 695 -29.14 -38.05 2.41
C TRP A 695 -29.59 -38.29 3.85
N GLN A 696 -28.64 -38.34 4.78
CA GLN A 696 -28.90 -38.31 6.21
C GLN A 696 -28.70 -36.89 6.74
N ALA A 697 -29.76 -36.27 7.26
CA ALA A 697 -29.68 -34.94 7.86
C ALA A 697 -28.82 -34.98 9.14
N GLN A 698 -27.89 -34.03 9.26
CA GLN A 698 -27.09 -33.84 10.47
C GLN A 698 -27.87 -32.93 11.47
N PRO A 699 -28.09 -33.36 12.73
CA PRO A 699 -28.94 -32.64 13.68
C PRO A 699 -28.27 -31.41 14.32
N THR A 700 -26.94 -31.40 14.40
CA THR A 700 -26.12 -30.20 14.64
C THR A 700 -25.59 -29.76 13.29
N GLY A 701 -25.47 -28.46 13.02
CA GLY A 701 -25.12 -27.92 11.71
C GLY A 701 -23.79 -28.42 11.13
N THR A 702 -23.38 -27.80 10.02
CA THR A 702 -22.20 -28.24 9.28
C THR A 702 -20.90 -28.04 10.07
N LEU A 703 -19.78 -28.58 9.60
CA LEU A 703 -18.44 -28.35 10.18
C LEU A 703 -18.11 -26.86 10.41
N ALA A 704 -18.73 -25.97 9.64
CA ALA A 704 -18.53 -24.52 9.70
C ALA A 704 -19.52 -23.78 10.64
N GLY A 705 -20.41 -24.52 11.33
CA GLY A 705 -21.55 -23.98 12.06
C GLY A 705 -22.88 -24.51 11.53
#